data_AF-A0A518BVX8-F1
#
_entry.id   AF-A0A518BVX8-F1
#
_cell.length_a   1.000
_cell.length_b   1.000
_cell.length_c   1.000
_cell.angle_alpha   90.00
_cell.angle_beta   90.00
_cell.angle_gamma   90.00
#
_symmetry.space_group_name_H-M   'P 1'
#
loop_
_entity.id
_entity.type
_entity.pdbx_description
1 polymer ?
#
loop_
_entity_poly.entity_id
_entity_poly.type
_entity_poly.pdbx_seq_one_letter_code
_entity_poly.pdbx_strand_id
1 'polypeptide(L)'
;MSLLTVANLVFGYGERIILDGVNISVAAGEHVGLVGRNGCGKSTLLRLVAGLEKQEPEAGQIQLARGTIAGYLHQDPNLDVDKTLLEEARTAFETLDQLHDDLGDVAEQMASAQGDELEVLLKRYERIEHRIESMGGYAVDHRVEEILMGLGIEKQTFDVKVRDLSGGQRGRLALAKLLLSGPDILLLDEPTNHLDIAGRQWLEQFLGGYEGAVILISHDRWMLDRVVTKIYELERGRMVEFPGNYQQYREQREQRTITQARAYEKQQTKIKQEQSFIDRYRAGQRSRQAQGRERRLERYKDAELLEKPVELKSMSLTFAPNRRSGDIVLRTKNLGMTYDDKPLFRGVEIEVNRGECIGVIGPNGAGKSTLIRCLLEEQQPTEGTASLGASVDVGHFRQTHDHLNLSETVIEYLRRFTPNDLEQEARDLAGAFLFSGDSQDKPLSVLSGGERGRAVLAGLMTGGHNLLVLDEPSNHLDIPSAERLEEALHTYAKEEQGYSTVEKKTGNGTLLLITHDRMLLDRVVDRLLILDGRGGWSLFQGTYSEYAASLEAAPLLDTGEQTRKNKPKSKPEASQPQANNTESKKPGKQSKPRGKSRGGVTKLSQKALEEKIETLETRIAELDQQLADPDLYRDASAFSKVHDDRMKLATELEPLEAEWMERAESTA
;
A
#
# COMPACT_ATOMS: atom_id res chain seq x y z
N MET A 1 -25.97 0.78 -11.42
CA MET A 1 -26.42 -0.48 -10.76
C MET A 1 -25.18 -1.19 -10.24
N SER A 2 -25.29 -1.91 -9.12
CA SER A 2 -24.18 -2.72 -8.59
C SER A 2 -23.98 -3.94 -9.50
N LEU A 3 -22.75 -4.16 -9.98
CA LEU A 3 -22.38 -5.34 -10.77
C LEU A 3 -22.06 -6.54 -9.88
N LEU A 4 -21.46 -6.29 -8.72
CA LEU A 4 -21.11 -7.30 -7.73
C LEU A 4 -21.61 -6.88 -6.35
N THR A 5 -22.33 -7.78 -5.69
CA THR A 5 -22.70 -7.65 -4.28
C THR A 5 -22.29 -8.90 -3.52
N VAL A 6 -21.46 -8.72 -2.50
CA VAL A 6 -21.07 -9.74 -1.53
C VAL A 6 -21.69 -9.35 -0.19
N ALA A 7 -22.49 -10.24 0.41
CA ALA A 7 -23.21 -9.96 1.65
C ALA A 7 -22.93 -11.03 2.71
N ASN A 8 -22.44 -10.58 3.87
CA ASN A 8 -22.13 -11.38 5.07
C ASN A 8 -21.36 -12.69 4.76
N LEU A 9 -20.37 -12.60 3.87
CA LEU A 9 -19.61 -13.77 3.42
C LEU A 9 -18.72 -14.30 4.54
N VAL A 10 -18.88 -15.59 4.85
CA VAL A 10 -18.03 -16.35 5.78
C VAL A 10 -17.38 -17.50 5.05
N PHE A 11 -16.05 -17.59 5.12
CA PHE A 11 -15.28 -18.64 4.44
C PHE A 11 -14.01 -18.97 5.23
N GLY A 12 -13.72 -20.27 5.38
CA GLY A 12 -12.53 -20.76 6.05
C GLY A 12 -11.97 -22.02 5.39
N TYR A 13 -10.72 -22.36 5.74
CA TYR A 13 -10.12 -23.66 5.42
C TYR A 13 -9.92 -24.45 6.72
N GLY A 14 -10.68 -25.54 6.89
CA GLY A 14 -10.67 -26.31 8.12
C GLY A 14 -11.20 -25.48 9.30
N GLU A 15 -10.44 -25.40 10.40
CA GLU A 15 -10.81 -24.60 11.59
C GLU A 15 -10.44 -23.11 11.46
N ARG A 16 -9.73 -22.72 10.39
CA ARG A 16 -9.25 -21.35 10.20
C ARG A 16 -10.22 -20.55 9.35
N ILE A 17 -10.95 -19.65 10.00
CA ILE A 17 -11.78 -18.63 9.32
C ILE A 17 -10.86 -17.62 8.62
N ILE A 18 -11.10 -17.39 7.33
CA ILE A 18 -10.36 -16.43 6.51
C ILE A 18 -11.19 -15.18 6.26
N LEU A 19 -12.48 -15.33 5.97
CA LEU A 19 -13.45 -14.26 5.78
C LEU A 19 -14.55 -14.42 6.82
N ASP A 20 -14.90 -13.35 7.52
CA ASP A 20 -15.86 -13.32 8.61
C ASP A 20 -16.82 -12.13 8.44
N GLY A 21 -17.99 -12.38 7.85
CA GLY A 21 -19.03 -11.36 7.65
C GLY A 21 -18.63 -10.29 6.64
N VAL A 22 -17.91 -10.64 5.58
CA VAL A 22 -17.42 -9.69 4.58
C VAL A 22 -18.57 -9.14 3.73
N ASN A 23 -18.61 -7.82 3.57
CA ASN A 23 -19.58 -7.08 2.77
C ASN A 23 -18.86 -6.20 1.74
N ILE A 24 -19.24 -6.32 0.47
CA ILE A 24 -18.65 -5.57 -0.65
C ILE A 24 -19.74 -5.24 -1.66
N SER A 25 -19.75 -4.02 -2.16
CA SER A 25 -20.55 -3.64 -3.32
C SER A 25 -19.65 -2.91 -4.33
N VAL A 26 -19.73 -3.32 -5.60
CA VAL A 26 -18.98 -2.71 -6.70
C VAL A 26 -19.95 -2.35 -7.83
N ALA A 27 -20.02 -1.08 -8.18
CA ALA A 27 -20.82 -0.60 -9.30
C ALA A 27 -20.05 -0.61 -10.63
N ALA A 28 -20.79 -0.53 -11.75
CA ALA A 28 -20.18 -0.39 -13.08
C ALA A 28 -19.28 0.86 -13.13
N GLY A 29 -18.08 0.71 -13.71
CA GLY A 29 -17.07 1.77 -13.78
C GLY A 29 -16.38 2.09 -12.45
N GLU A 30 -16.70 1.41 -11.34
CA GLU A 30 -15.95 1.61 -10.09
C GLU A 30 -14.61 0.87 -10.14
N HIS A 31 -13.54 1.60 -9.83
CA HIS A 31 -12.21 1.03 -9.60
C HIS A 31 -11.95 0.95 -8.11
N VAL A 32 -11.81 -0.28 -7.63
CA VAL A 32 -11.78 -0.64 -6.22
C VAL A 32 -10.46 -1.34 -5.90
N GLY A 33 -9.80 -0.87 -4.85
CA GLY A 33 -8.57 -1.47 -4.33
C GLY A 33 -8.87 -2.39 -3.16
N LEU A 34 -8.24 -3.56 -3.13
CA LEU A 34 -8.33 -4.49 -2.01
C LEU A 34 -6.97 -4.60 -1.33
N VAL A 35 -6.87 -4.05 -0.13
CA VAL A 35 -5.62 -3.98 0.65
C VAL A 35 -5.71 -4.82 1.92
N GLY A 36 -4.56 -5.24 2.44
CA GLY A 36 -4.49 -6.07 3.63
C GLY A 36 -3.19 -6.87 3.70
N ARG A 37 -2.93 -7.48 4.85
CA ARG A 37 -1.70 -8.27 5.08
C ARG A 37 -1.65 -9.53 4.21
N ASN A 38 -0.47 -10.11 4.06
CA ASN A 38 -0.36 -11.38 3.36
C ASN A 38 -1.07 -12.49 4.14
N GLY A 39 -1.81 -13.34 3.41
CA GLY A 39 -2.60 -14.43 4.00
C GLY A 39 -3.88 -14.00 4.73
N CYS A 40 -4.36 -12.75 4.56
CA CYS A 40 -5.66 -12.33 5.13
C CYS A 40 -6.89 -12.74 4.30
N GLY A 41 -6.70 -13.29 3.10
CA GLY A 41 -7.81 -13.81 2.27
C GLY A 41 -8.15 -13.01 1.00
N LYS A 42 -7.35 -12.00 0.61
CA LYS A 42 -7.64 -11.16 -0.57
C LYS A 42 -7.78 -11.98 -1.86
N SER A 43 -6.79 -12.81 -2.16
CA SER A 43 -6.82 -13.70 -3.33
C SER A 43 -7.93 -14.75 -3.24
N THR A 44 -8.25 -15.23 -2.03
CA THR A 44 -9.38 -16.15 -1.80
C THR A 44 -10.70 -15.48 -2.14
N LEU A 45 -10.89 -14.23 -1.74
CA LEU A 45 -12.09 -13.45 -2.06
C LEU A 45 -12.25 -13.26 -3.59
N LEU A 46 -11.19 -12.89 -4.31
CA LEU A 46 -11.27 -12.78 -5.78
C LEU A 46 -11.63 -14.11 -6.44
N ARG A 47 -11.04 -15.22 -5.99
CA ARG A 47 -11.35 -16.57 -6.52
C ARG A 47 -12.79 -16.99 -6.24
N LEU A 48 -13.34 -16.63 -5.08
CA LEU A 48 -14.75 -16.84 -4.75
C LEU A 48 -15.66 -16.02 -5.67
N VAL A 49 -15.34 -14.74 -5.89
CA VAL A 49 -16.09 -13.87 -6.81
C VAL A 49 -16.03 -14.38 -8.26
N ALA A 50 -14.89 -14.90 -8.69
CA ALA A 50 -14.69 -15.48 -10.01
C ALA A 50 -15.35 -16.86 -10.18
N GLY A 51 -15.91 -17.46 -9.12
CA GLY A 51 -16.47 -18.82 -9.16
C GLY A 51 -15.41 -19.92 -9.35
N LEU A 52 -14.15 -19.63 -9.01
CA LEU A 52 -13.01 -20.55 -9.18
C LEU A 52 -12.73 -21.39 -7.92
N GLU A 53 -13.26 -20.99 -6.77
CA GLU A 53 -13.12 -21.76 -5.55
C GLU A 53 -14.05 -22.97 -5.55
N LYS A 54 -13.51 -24.15 -5.25
CA LYS A 54 -14.28 -25.41 -5.26
C LYS A 54 -15.17 -25.57 -4.04
N GLN A 55 -14.86 -24.86 -2.96
CA GLN A 55 -15.60 -24.92 -1.71
C GLN A 55 -16.62 -23.79 -1.67
N GLU A 56 -17.85 -24.11 -1.27
CA GLU A 56 -18.88 -23.11 -1.05
C GLU A 56 -18.62 -22.35 0.28
N PRO A 57 -19.01 -21.07 0.35
CA PRO A 57 -19.00 -20.32 1.60
C PRO A 57 -19.82 -21.00 2.70
N GLU A 58 -19.36 -20.90 3.95
CA GLU A 58 -20.10 -21.40 5.11
C GLU A 58 -21.37 -20.58 5.37
N ALA A 59 -21.32 -19.28 5.05
CA ALA A 59 -22.45 -18.37 5.11
C ALA A 59 -22.27 -17.18 4.16
N GLY A 60 -23.37 -16.46 3.94
CA GLY A 60 -23.42 -15.29 3.05
C GLY A 60 -23.68 -15.66 1.59
N GLN A 61 -23.68 -14.65 0.73
CA GLN A 61 -23.94 -14.81 -0.69
C GLN A 61 -23.09 -13.87 -1.54
N ILE A 62 -22.72 -14.36 -2.73
CA ILE A 62 -22.07 -13.58 -3.77
C ILE A 62 -23.06 -13.51 -4.94
N GLN A 63 -23.42 -12.30 -5.35
CA GLN A 63 -24.35 -12.05 -6.43
C GLN A 63 -23.71 -11.16 -7.49
N LEU A 64 -23.67 -11.66 -8.72
CA LEU A 64 -23.33 -10.88 -9.91
C LEU A 64 -24.63 -10.46 -10.61
N ALA A 65 -24.63 -9.27 -11.19
CA ALA A 65 -25.74 -8.84 -12.04
C ALA A 65 -25.91 -9.79 -13.24
N ARG A 66 -27.16 -9.94 -13.72
CA ARG A 66 -27.45 -10.88 -14.80
C ARG A 66 -26.70 -10.49 -16.08
N GLY A 67 -25.96 -11.44 -16.64
CA GLY A 67 -25.18 -11.24 -17.86
C GLY A 67 -23.79 -10.64 -17.64
N THR A 68 -23.41 -10.34 -16.39
CA THR A 68 -22.09 -9.81 -16.05
C THR A 68 -21.01 -10.89 -16.17
N ILE A 69 -19.93 -10.56 -16.88
CA ILE A 69 -18.74 -11.41 -17.04
C ILE A 69 -17.64 -10.89 -16.12
N ALA A 70 -17.17 -11.74 -15.21
CA ALA A 70 -16.02 -11.45 -14.36
C ALA A 70 -14.78 -12.17 -14.92
N GLY A 71 -13.74 -11.42 -15.27
CA GLY A 71 -12.47 -11.98 -15.74
C GLY A 71 -11.42 -11.94 -14.65
N TYR A 72 -10.76 -13.07 -14.39
CA TYR A 72 -9.75 -13.23 -13.34
C TYR A 72 -8.37 -13.51 -13.92
N LEU A 73 -7.35 -12.82 -13.41
CA LEU A 73 -5.96 -13.08 -13.77
C LEU A 73 -5.45 -14.34 -13.06
N HIS A 74 -5.40 -15.46 -13.80
CA HIS A 74 -4.81 -16.70 -13.30
C HIS A 74 -3.28 -16.60 -13.17
N GLN A 75 -2.75 -17.06 -12.02
CA GLN A 75 -1.30 -17.19 -11.81
C GLN A 75 -0.67 -18.25 -12.72
N ASP A 76 -1.37 -19.36 -12.93
CA ASP A 76 -1.05 -20.39 -13.94
C ASP A 76 -2.11 -20.36 -15.05
N PRO A 77 -1.93 -19.50 -16.06
CA PRO A 77 -2.85 -19.43 -17.18
C PRO A 77 -2.77 -20.72 -18.01
N ASN A 78 -3.92 -21.28 -18.38
CA ASN A 78 -3.97 -22.40 -19.32
C ASN A 78 -3.72 -21.88 -20.73
N LEU A 79 -2.45 -21.70 -21.07
CA LEU A 79 -1.98 -21.25 -22.38
C LEU A 79 -1.67 -22.45 -23.25
N ASP A 80 -2.04 -22.40 -24.53
CA ASP A 80 -1.63 -23.40 -25.50
C ASP A 80 -0.13 -23.26 -25.77
N VAL A 81 0.63 -24.26 -25.35
CA VAL A 81 2.10 -24.27 -25.40
C VAL A 81 2.66 -24.38 -26.82
N ASP A 82 1.84 -24.85 -27.78
CA ASP A 82 2.25 -25.09 -29.16
C ASP A 82 2.02 -23.89 -30.08
N LYS A 83 1.11 -22.98 -29.70
CA LYS A 83 0.86 -21.69 -30.38
C LYS A 83 2.00 -20.70 -30.17
N THR A 84 2.13 -19.75 -31.10
CA THR A 84 2.97 -18.57 -30.89
C THR A 84 2.33 -17.63 -29.88
N LEU A 85 3.13 -16.73 -29.30
CA LEU A 85 2.63 -15.71 -28.37
C LEU A 85 1.50 -14.89 -28.99
N LEU A 86 1.64 -14.47 -30.26
CA LEU A 86 0.64 -13.68 -30.95
C LEU A 86 -0.63 -14.49 -31.25
N GLU A 87 -0.50 -15.75 -31.71
CA GLU A 87 -1.63 -16.64 -31.93
C GLU A 87 -2.42 -16.88 -30.63
N GLU A 88 -1.71 -17.13 -29.54
CA GLU A 88 -2.32 -17.35 -28.23
C GLU A 88 -3.01 -16.09 -27.71
N ALA A 89 -2.45 -14.90 -27.95
CA ALA A 89 -3.12 -13.63 -27.61
C ALA A 89 -4.40 -13.40 -28.42
N ARG A 90 -4.40 -13.75 -29.72
CA ARG A 90 -5.57 -13.63 -30.61
C ARG A 90 -6.75 -14.50 -30.15
N THR A 91 -6.50 -15.59 -29.43
CA THR A 91 -7.60 -16.44 -28.90
C THR A 91 -8.56 -15.69 -27.97
N ALA A 92 -8.15 -14.55 -27.40
CA ALA A 92 -9.06 -13.68 -26.66
C ALA A 92 -10.25 -13.17 -27.51
N PHE A 93 -10.11 -13.18 -28.83
CA PHE A 93 -11.14 -12.79 -29.80
C PHE A 93 -11.83 -13.97 -30.48
N GLU A 94 -11.60 -15.23 -30.08
CA GLU A 94 -12.27 -16.40 -30.70
C GLU A 94 -13.81 -16.24 -30.73
N THR A 95 -14.40 -15.63 -29.69
CA THR A 95 -15.83 -15.34 -29.68
C THR A 95 -16.23 -14.26 -30.70
N LEU A 96 -15.39 -13.26 -30.91
CA LEU A 96 -15.61 -12.21 -31.91
C LEU A 96 -15.41 -12.75 -33.33
N ASP A 97 -14.42 -13.62 -33.54
CA ASP A 97 -14.23 -14.32 -34.81
C ASP A 97 -15.45 -15.20 -35.13
N GLN A 98 -15.96 -15.96 -34.15
CA GLN A 98 -17.19 -16.74 -34.32
C GLN A 98 -18.41 -15.85 -34.61
N LEU A 99 -18.51 -14.68 -33.99
CA LEU A 99 -19.59 -13.73 -34.29
C LEU A 99 -19.48 -13.17 -35.70
N HIS A 100 -18.27 -12.91 -36.21
CA HIS A 100 -18.07 -12.51 -37.61
C HIS A 100 -18.47 -13.63 -38.58
N ASP A 101 -18.10 -14.87 -38.29
CA ASP A 101 -18.49 -16.04 -39.09
C ASP A 101 -20.03 -16.21 -39.08
N ASP A 102 -20.65 -16.16 -37.90
CA ASP A 102 -22.11 -16.24 -37.73
C ASP A 102 -22.83 -15.09 -38.47
N LEU A 103 -22.26 -13.87 -38.48
CA LEU A 103 -22.82 -12.73 -39.21
C LEU A 103 -22.78 -12.99 -40.73
N GLY A 104 -21.68 -13.57 -41.22
CA GLY A 104 -21.52 -14.00 -42.61
C GLY A 104 -22.56 -15.06 -43.02
N ASP A 105 -22.73 -16.08 -42.20
CA ASP A 105 -23.73 -17.15 -42.41
C ASP A 105 -25.16 -16.60 -42.44
N VAL A 106 -25.50 -15.68 -41.53
CA VAL A 106 -26.81 -15.03 -41.50
C VAL A 106 -27.02 -14.16 -42.74
N ALA A 107 -25.99 -13.43 -43.19
CA ALA A 107 -26.06 -12.64 -44.42
C ALA A 107 -26.29 -13.51 -45.66
N GLU A 108 -25.66 -14.68 -45.74
CA GLU A 108 -25.87 -15.64 -46.83
C GLU A 108 -27.30 -16.20 -46.81
N GLN A 109 -27.82 -16.57 -45.64
CA GLN A 109 -29.21 -17.04 -45.47
C GLN A 109 -30.22 -15.97 -45.87
N MET A 110 -29.97 -14.70 -45.54
CA MET A 110 -30.82 -13.57 -45.93
C MET A 110 -30.93 -13.39 -47.45
N ALA A 111 -29.92 -13.78 -48.23
CA ALA A 111 -29.94 -13.64 -49.68
C ALA A 111 -31.04 -14.48 -50.36
N SER A 112 -31.54 -15.53 -49.69
CA SER A 112 -32.56 -16.44 -50.22
C SER A 112 -33.89 -16.44 -49.44
N ALA A 113 -33.95 -15.78 -48.27
CA ALA A 113 -35.11 -15.76 -47.40
C ALA A 113 -36.20 -14.75 -47.85
N GLN A 114 -37.47 -15.03 -47.55
CA GLN A 114 -38.62 -14.15 -47.85
C GLN A 114 -39.65 -14.13 -46.71
N GLY A 115 -40.42 -13.04 -46.62
CA GLY A 115 -41.51 -12.91 -45.63
C GLY A 115 -41.02 -12.94 -44.18
N ASP A 116 -41.73 -13.67 -43.32
CA ASP A 116 -41.46 -13.74 -41.87
C ASP A 116 -40.06 -14.29 -41.55
N GLU A 117 -39.52 -15.17 -42.40
CA GLU A 117 -38.17 -15.75 -42.23
C GLU A 117 -37.07 -14.68 -42.38
N LEU A 118 -37.22 -13.78 -43.35
CA LEU A 118 -36.31 -12.66 -43.55
C LEU A 118 -36.34 -11.68 -42.36
N GLU A 119 -37.53 -11.45 -41.78
CA GLU A 119 -37.69 -10.56 -40.62
C GLU A 119 -37.01 -11.12 -39.35
N VAL A 120 -37.01 -12.45 -39.17
CA VAL A 120 -36.29 -13.13 -38.09
C VAL A 120 -34.77 -13.03 -38.29
N LEU A 121 -34.28 -13.25 -39.52
CA LEU A 121 -32.86 -13.17 -39.84
C LEU A 121 -32.33 -11.74 -39.69
N LEU A 122 -33.08 -10.71 -40.12
CA LEU A 122 -32.74 -9.30 -39.92
C LEU A 122 -32.54 -8.97 -38.43
N LYS A 123 -33.46 -9.41 -37.56
CA LYS A 123 -33.35 -9.23 -36.10
C LYS A 123 -32.18 -10.02 -35.48
N ARG A 124 -31.73 -11.10 -36.12
CA ARG A 124 -30.55 -11.86 -35.68
C ARG A 124 -29.27 -11.15 -36.15
N TYR A 125 -29.25 -10.67 -37.39
CA TYR A 125 -28.15 -9.89 -37.97
C TYR A 125 -27.85 -8.64 -37.13
N GLU A 126 -28.88 -7.82 -36.84
CA GLU A 126 -28.76 -6.61 -36.02
C GLU A 126 -28.21 -6.92 -34.61
N ARG A 127 -28.61 -8.04 -34.00
CA ARG A 127 -28.09 -8.48 -32.70
C ARG A 127 -26.63 -8.89 -32.73
N ILE A 128 -26.19 -9.55 -33.80
CA ILE A 128 -24.80 -9.99 -33.95
C ILE A 128 -23.92 -8.77 -34.27
N GLU A 129 -24.36 -7.90 -35.17
CA GLU A 129 -23.66 -6.66 -35.54
C GLU A 129 -23.44 -5.75 -34.33
N HIS A 130 -24.50 -5.48 -33.54
CA HIS A 130 -24.37 -4.68 -32.31
C HIS A 130 -23.39 -5.31 -31.30
N ARG A 131 -23.28 -6.65 -31.28
CA ARG A 131 -22.38 -7.36 -30.37
C ARG A 131 -20.94 -7.30 -30.85
N ILE A 132 -20.69 -7.36 -32.16
CA ILE A 132 -19.39 -7.13 -32.78
C ILE A 132 -18.91 -5.69 -32.54
N GLU A 133 -19.78 -4.70 -32.74
CA GLU A 133 -19.46 -3.29 -32.47
C GLU A 133 -19.08 -3.07 -31.00
N SER A 134 -19.82 -3.68 -30.07
CA SER A 134 -19.52 -3.59 -28.64
C SER A 134 -18.19 -4.24 -28.22
N MET A 135 -17.65 -5.17 -29.03
CA MET A 135 -16.40 -5.87 -28.77
C MET A 135 -15.18 -5.26 -29.48
N GLY A 136 -15.36 -4.14 -30.22
CA GLY A 136 -14.28 -3.38 -30.83
C GLY A 136 -14.05 -3.62 -32.33
N GLY A 137 -14.99 -4.30 -33.01
CA GLY A 137 -15.03 -4.40 -34.48
C GLY A 137 -13.81 -5.07 -35.12
N TYR A 138 -13.32 -4.52 -36.24
CA TYR A 138 -12.31 -5.13 -37.13
C TYR A 138 -10.84 -4.81 -36.78
N ALA A 139 -10.57 -4.00 -35.75
CA ALA A 139 -9.21 -3.55 -35.39
C ALA A 139 -8.46 -4.50 -34.45
N VAL A 140 -8.77 -5.80 -34.51
CA VAL A 140 -8.26 -6.83 -33.59
C VAL A 140 -6.73 -6.89 -33.59
N ASP A 141 -6.12 -6.93 -34.78
CA ASP A 141 -4.66 -7.07 -34.92
C ASP A 141 -3.90 -5.90 -34.29
N HIS A 142 -4.34 -4.66 -34.53
CA HIS A 142 -3.71 -3.48 -33.94
C HIS A 142 -3.85 -3.48 -32.41
N ARG A 143 -5.04 -3.83 -31.89
CA ARG A 143 -5.30 -3.86 -30.45
C ARG A 143 -4.48 -4.92 -29.74
N VAL A 144 -4.30 -6.10 -30.35
CA VAL A 144 -3.43 -7.16 -29.82
C VAL A 144 -1.99 -6.66 -29.72
N GLU A 145 -1.45 -6.09 -30.80
CA GLU A 145 -0.08 -5.57 -30.79
C GLU A 145 0.10 -4.45 -29.76
N GLU A 146 -0.84 -3.52 -29.69
CA GLU A 146 -0.82 -2.39 -28.76
C GLU A 146 -0.77 -2.85 -27.30
N ILE A 147 -1.64 -3.79 -26.90
CA ILE A 147 -1.67 -4.32 -25.52
C ILE A 147 -0.40 -5.12 -25.21
N LEU A 148 0.07 -5.98 -26.13
CA LEU A 148 1.29 -6.75 -25.92
C LEU A 148 2.52 -5.83 -25.78
N MET A 149 2.66 -4.82 -26.64
CA MET A 149 3.75 -3.87 -26.59
C MET A 149 3.66 -2.97 -25.34
N GLY A 150 2.46 -2.54 -24.97
CA GLY A 150 2.20 -1.76 -23.76
C GLY A 150 2.60 -2.50 -22.48
N LEU A 151 2.40 -3.81 -22.44
CA LEU A 151 2.89 -4.68 -21.36
C LEU A 151 4.39 -4.99 -21.46
N GLY A 152 5.13 -4.39 -22.41
CA GLY A 152 6.57 -4.56 -22.56
C GLY A 152 6.98 -5.88 -23.22
N ILE A 153 6.12 -6.45 -24.07
CA ILE A 153 6.49 -7.58 -24.94
C ILE A 153 7.01 -6.99 -26.27
N GLU A 154 8.27 -7.29 -26.60
CA GLU A 154 8.86 -6.82 -27.84
C GLU A 154 8.32 -7.60 -29.05
N LYS A 155 8.19 -6.93 -30.20
CA LYS A 155 7.70 -7.55 -31.45
C LYS A 155 8.46 -8.82 -31.86
N GLN A 156 9.75 -8.89 -31.57
CA GLN A 156 10.58 -10.07 -31.86
C GLN A 156 10.13 -11.32 -31.09
N THR A 157 9.39 -11.14 -30.00
CA THR A 157 8.86 -12.23 -29.17
C THR A 157 7.52 -12.76 -29.69
N PHE A 158 6.87 -12.08 -30.65
CA PHE A 158 5.52 -12.44 -31.10
C PHE A 158 5.47 -13.82 -31.77
N ASP A 159 6.53 -14.18 -32.50
CA ASP A 159 6.66 -15.47 -33.18
C ASP A 159 7.25 -16.58 -32.29
N VAL A 160 7.59 -16.27 -31.03
CA VAL A 160 8.12 -17.25 -30.08
C VAL A 160 6.98 -18.12 -29.57
N LYS A 161 7.21 -19.43 -29.50
CA LYS A 161 6.24 -20.38 -28.95
C LYS A 161 6.05 -20.19 -27.46
N VAL A 162 4.82 -20.38 -26.99
CA VAL A 162 4.46 -20.20 -25.57
C VAL A 162 5.31 -21.06 -24.63
N ARG A 163 5.67 -22.29 -25.03
CA ARG A 163 6.55 -23.18 -24.25
C ARG A 163 7.96 -22.61 -23.97
N ASP A 164 8.45 -21.75 -24.86
CA ASP A 164 9.81 -21.19 -24.81
C ASP A 164 9.82 -19.83 -24.08
N LEU A 165 8.65 -19.33 -23.67
CA LEU A 165 8.50 -18.08 -22.92
C LEU A 165 8.92 -18.25 -21.45
N SER A 166 9.62 -17.23 -20.94
CA SER A 166 9.87 -17.10 -19.50
C SER A 166 8.55 -17.01 -18.71
N GLY A 167 8.58 -17.36 -17.41
CA GLY A 167 7.39 -17.24 -16.55
C GLY A 167 6.80 -15.82 -16.53
N GLY A 168 7.65 -14.79 -16.54
CA GLY A 168 7.22 -13.39 -16.63
C GLY A 168 6.52 -13.07 -17.95
N GLN A 169 7.06 -13.54 -19.09
CA GLN A 169 6.40 -13.35 -20.39
C GLN A 169 5.06 -14.08 -20.47
N ARG A 170 4.96 -15.29 -19.92
CA ARG A 170 3.68 -16.03 -19.83
C ARG A 170 2.65 -15.30 -18.97
N GLY A 171 3.07 -14.75 -17.83
CA GLY A 171 2.20 -13.91 -16.99
C GLY A 171 1.70 -12.66 -17.71
N ARG A 172 2.58 -11.97 -18.47
CA ARG A 172 2.19 -10.81 -19.28
C ARG A 172 1.24 -11.18 -20.43
N LEU A 173 1.45 -12.32 -21.08
CA LEU A 173 0.54 -12.83 -22.10
C LEU A 173 -0.86 -13.12 -21.51
N ALA A 174 -0.92 -13.72 -20.32
CA ALA A 174 -2.20 -13.96 -19.66
C ALA A 174 -2.93 -12.67 -19.26
N LEU A 175 -2.18 -11.69 -18.75
CA LEU A 175 -2.72 -10.35 -18.51
C LEU A 175 -3.22 -9.73 -19.83
N ALA A 176 -2.45 -9.80 -20.91
CA ALA A 176 -2.88 -9.31 -22.22
C ALA A 176 -4.20 -9.95 -22.67
N LYS A 177 -4.32 -11.28 -22.59
CA LYS A 177 -5.56 -12.00 -22.95
C LYS A 177 -6.75 -11.53 -22.13
N LEU A 178 -6.57 -11.35 -20.82
CA LEU A 178 -7.62 -10.85 -19.94
C LEU A 178 -8.06 -9.43 -20.34
N LEU A 179 -7.12 -8.52 -20.58
CA LEU A 179 -7.43 -7.15 -20.99
C LEU A 179 -8.07 -7.09 -22.39
N LEU A 180 -7.65 -7.95 -23.32
CA LEU A 180 -8.24 -8.08 -24.66
C LEU A 180 -9.68 -8.61 -24.60
N SER A 181 -9.99 -9.52 -23.67
CA SER A 181 -11.33 -10.08 -23.51
C SER A 181 -12.39 -9.09 -23.02
N GLY A 182 -11.99 -7.96 -22.43
CA GLY A 182 -12.88 -6.87 -22.02
C GLY A 182 -14.06 -7.25 -21.10
N PRO A 183 -13.85 -7.95 -19.96
CA PRO A 183 -14.92 -8.38 -19.06
C PRO A 183 -15.59 -7.21 -18.31
N ASP A 184 -16.87 -7.32 -17.94
CA ASP A 184 -17.57 -6.27 -17.17
C ASP A 184 -16.91 -5.98 -15.81
N ILE A 185 -16.27 -6.99 -15.21
CA ILE A 185 -15.48 -6.88 -13.98
C ILE A 185 -14.09 -7.48 -14.20
N LEU A 186 -13.05 -6.68 -14.04
CA LEU A 186 -11.66 -7.13 -13.97
C LEU A 186 -11.27 -7.46 -12.53
N LEU A 187 -10.84 -8.69 -12.30
CA LEU A 187 -10.35 -9.19 -11.02
C LEU A 187 -8.84 -9.41 -11.12
N LEU A 188 -8.07 -8.46 -10.61
CA LEU A 188 -6.61 -8.41 -10.78
C LEU A 188 -5.91 -8.67 -9.45
N ASP A 189 -5.10 -9.73 -9.41
CA ASP A 189 -4.28 -10.09 -8.24
C ASP A 189 -2.80 -9.87 -8.56
N GLU A 190 -2.24 -8.78 -8.04
CA GLU A 190 -0.86 -8.33 -8.27
C GLU A 190 -0.45 -8.27 -9.77
N PRO A 191 -1.22 -7.56 -10.63
CA PRO A 191 -0.99 -7.57 -12.08
C PRO A 191 0.30 -6.86 -12.50
N THR A 192 0.92 -6.08 -11.61
CA THR A 192 2.17 -5.36 -11.84
C THR A 192 3.41 -6.24 -11.71
N ASN A 193 3.25 -7.48 -11.26
CA ASN A 193 4.36 -8.40 -11.14
C ASN A 193 5.04 -8.63 -12.50
N HIS A 194 6.36 -8.61 -12.52
CA HIS A 194 7.18 -8.80 -13.73
C HIS A 194 7.03 -7.73 -14.83
N LEU A 195 6.26 -6.67 -14.60
CA LEU A 195 6.31 -5.46 -15.41
C LEU A 195 7.54 -4.63 -15.01
N ASP A 196 8.06 -3.83 -15.93
CA ASP A 196 9.00 -2.76 -15.60
C ASP A 196 8.21 -1.46 -15.32
N ILE A 197 8.91 -0.34 -15.20
CA ILE A 197 8.25 0.95 -14.91
C ILE A 197 7.33 1.36 -16.06
N ALA A 198 7.76 1.19 -17.31
CA ALA A 198 6.98 1.55 -18.48
C ALA A 198 5.70 0.71 -18.60
N GLY A 199 5.82 -0.62 -18.42
CA GLY A 199 4.66 -1.51 -18.41
C GLY A 199 3.67 -1.21 -17.28
N ARG A 200 4.15 -0.81 -16.09
CA ARG A 200 3.28 -0.37 -14.99
C ARG A 200 2.52 0.92 -15.33
N GLN A 201 3.21 1.90 -15.92
CA GLN A 201 2.59 3.16 -16.35
C GLN A 201 1.53 2.93 -17.44
N TRP A 202 1.83 2.06 -18.41
CA TRP A 202 0.86 1.70 -19.44
C TRP A 202 -0.38 1.02 -18.84
N LEU A 203 -0.17 0.05 -17.94
CA LEU A 203 -1.28 -0.64 -17.27
C LEU A 203 -2.11 0.32 -16.41
N GLU A 204 -1.46 1.26 -15.72
CA GLU A 204 -2.14 2.32 -14.96
C GLU A 204 -3.06 3.16 -15.86
N GLN A 205 -2.56 3.62 -17.02
CA GLN A 205 -3.35 4.38 -17.99
C GLN A 205 -4.50 3.55 -18.57
N PHE A 206 -4.24 2.28 -18.92
CA PHE A 206 -5.26 1.37 -19.43
C PHE A 206 -6.39 1.17 -18.42
N LEU A 207 -6.05 0.87 -17.16
CA LEU A 207 -7.04 0.63 -16.10
C LEU A 207 -7.81 1.91 -15.74
N GLY A 208 -7.14 3.07 -15.70
CA GLY A 208 -7.80 4.36 -15.46
C GLY A 208 -8.82 4.73 -16.54
N GLY A 209 -8.64 4.26 -17.78
CA GLY A 209 -9.59 4.42 -18.88
C GLY A 209 -10.60 3.28 -19.03
N TYR A 210 -10.58 2.28 -18.14
CA TYR A 210 -11.43 1.09 -18.27
C TYR A 210 -12.88 1.39 -17.88
N GLU A 211 -13.82 1.15 -18.80
CA GLU A 211 -15.25 1.43 -18.58
C GLU A 211 -15.94 0.44 -17.63
N GLY A 212 -15.42 -0.79 -17.54
CA GLY A 212 -15.92 -1.80 -16.62
C GLY A 212 -15.48 -1.55 -15.17
N ALA A 213 -15.97 -2.40 -14.26
CA ALA A 213 -15.49 -2.37 -12.88
C ALA A 213 -14.10 -3.02 -12.76
N VAL A 214 -13.25 -2.50 -11.88
CA VAL A 214 -11.93 -3.07 -11.59
C VAL A 214 -11.83 -3.36 -10.10
N ILE A 215 -11.48 -4.58 -9.73
CA ILE A 215 -11.09 -4.96 -8.37
C ILE A 215 -9.61 -5.33 -8.41
N LEU A 216 -8.79 -4.47 -7.82
CA LEU A 216 -7.33 -4.53 -7.87
C LEU A 216 -6.76 -4.87 -6.49
N ILE A 217 -6.10 -6.01 -6.39
CA ILE A 217 -5.12 -6.27 -5.33
C ILE A 217 -3.76 -5.87 -5.91
N SER A 218 -3.09 -4.93 -5.25
CA SER A 218 -1.72 -4.56 -5.63
C SER A 218 -0.93 -4.11 -4.42
N HIS A 219 0.37 -4.40 -4.44
CA HIS A 219 1.36 -3.80 -3.57
C HIS A 219 1.95 -2.51 -4.18
N ASP A 220 1.65 -2.19 -5.45
CA ASP A 220 2.01 -0.91 -6.07
C ASP A 220 1.07 0.20 -5.58
N ARG A 221 1.56 0.92 -4.56
CA ARG A 221 0.87 2.06 -3.93
C ARG A 221 0.58 3.19 -4.92
N TRP A 222 1.43 3.37 -5.93
CA TRP A 222 1.24 4.39 -6.95
C TRP A 222 0.10 4.04 -7.89
N MET A 223 0.00 2.76 -8.28
CA MET A 223 -1.13 2.27 -9.06
C MET A 223 -2.45 2.39 -8.29
N LEU A 224 -2.46 2.00 -7.02
CA LEU A 224 -3.64 2.19 -6.16
C LEU A 224 -4.03 3.67 -6.03
N ASP A 225 -3.06 4.58 -5.93
CA ASP A 225 -3.36 6.01 -5.82
C ASP A 225 -3.96 6.62 -7.09
N ARG A 226 -3.59 6.08 -8.26
CA ARG A 226 -3.95 6.62 -9.58
C ARG A 226 -5.20 6.00 -10.19
N VAL A 227 -5.42 4.70 -9.96
CA VAL A 227 -6.51 3.95 -10.57
C VAL A 227 -7.71 3.86 -9.63
N VAL A 228 -7.48 3.66 -8.34
CA VAL A 228 -8.56 3.30 -7.40
C VAL A 228 -9.25 4.54 -6.84
N THR A 229 -10.57 4.46 -6.72
CA THR A 229 -11.44 5.50 -6.13
C THR A 229 -12.01 5.11 -4.77
N LYS A 230 -11.85 3.84 -4.37
CA LYS A 230 -12.38 3.26 -3.13
C LYS A 230 -11.53 2.07 -2.70
N ILE A 231 -11.16 2.01 -1.42
CA ILE A 231 -10.35 0.93 -0.88
C ILE A 231 -11.14 0.10 0.13
N TYR A 232 -11.11 -1.21 -0.03
CA TYR A 232 -11.53 -2.16 1.01
C TYR A 232 -10.28 -2.72 1.70
N GLU A 233 -10.18 -2.55 3.01
CA GLU A 233 -9.15 -3.16 3.85
C GLU A 233 -9.68 -4.47 4.47
N LEU A 234 -8.99 -5.58 4.18
CA LEU A 234 -9.27 -6.89 4.76
C LEU A 234 -8.26 -7.18 5.88
N GLU A 235 -8.74 -7.16 7.12
CA GLU A 235 -7.94 -7.49 8.30
C GLU A 235 -8.69 -8.45 9.24
N ARG A 236 -8.03 -9.56 9.61
CA ARG A 236 -8.59 -10.60 10.51
C ARG A 236 -9.98 -11.10 10.08
N GLY A 237 -10.18 -11.25 8.77
CA GLY A 237 -11.44 -11.69 8.17
C GLY A 237 -12.53 -10.65 8.09
N ARG A 238 -12.34 -9.46 8.67
CA ARG A 238 -13.29 -8.34 8.57
C ARG A 238 -12.89 -7.39 7.46
N MET A 239 -13.89 -6.87 6.77
CA MET A 239 -13.72 -5.90 5.69
C MET A 239 -14.14 -4.50 6.16
N VAL A 240 -13.32 -3.51 5.84
CA VAL A 240 -13.61 -2.11 6.11
C VAL A 240 -13.48 -1.30 4.83
N GLU A 241 -14.51 -0.52 4.50
CA GLU A 241 -14.50 0.39 3.36
C GLU A 241 -13.90 1.75 3.73
N PHE A 242 -13.07 2.27 2.83
CA PHE A 242 -12.51 3.61 2.87
C PHE A 242 -12.77 4.30 1.52
N PRO A 243 -13.54 5.40 1.49
CA PRO A 243 -13.71 6.18 0.26
C PRO A 243 -12.42 6.92 -0.08
N GLY A 244 -12.10 7.00 -1.37
CA GLY A 244 -10.93 7.71 -1.86
C GLY A 244 -9.82 6.80 -2.37
N ASN A 245 -8.74 7.45 -2.83
CA ASN A 245 -7.55 6.78 -3.34
C ASN A 245 -6.64 6.28 -2.20
N TYR A 246 -5.49 5.70 -2.57
CA TYR A 246 -4.55 5.13 -1.60
C TYR A 246 -4.00 6.15 -0.60
N GLN A 247 -3.66 7.36 -1.03
CA GLN A 247 -3.19 8.41 -0.13
C GLN A 247 -4.28 8.77 0.92
N GLN A 248 -5.51 8.99 0.48
CA GLN A 248 -6.64 9.31 1.36
C GLN A 248 -6.95 8.16 2.33
N TYR A 249 -6.84 6.91 1.89
CA TYR A 249 -6.97 5.74 2.73
C TYR A 249 -5.95 5.73 3.87
N ARG A 250 -4.67 6.01 3.58
CA ARG A 250 -3.61 6.04 4.62
C ARG A 250 -3.91 7.06 5.71
N GLU A 251 -4.31 8.26 5.32
CA GLU A 251 -4.66 9.33 6.25
C GLU A 251 -5.87 8.96 7.12
N GLN A 252 -6.92 8.39 6.52
CA GLN A 252 -8.11 7.94 7.23
C GLN A 252 -7.80 6.79 8.19
N ARG A 253 -6.96 5.84 7.78
CA ARG A 253 -6.54 4.70 8.58
C ARG A 253 -5.73 5.13 9.80
N GLU A 254 -4.80 6.06 9.63
CA GLU A 254 -4.02 6.61 10.72
C GLU A 254 -4.92 7.33 11.74
N GLN A 255 -5.80 8.20 11.26
CA GLN A 255 -6.74 8.92 12.12
C GLN A 255 -7.67 7.97 12.88
N ARG A 256 -8.15 6.91 12.22
CA ARG A 256 -8.95 5.85 12.83
C ARG A 256 -8.17 5.10 13.91
N THR A 257 -6.92 4.75 13.64
CA THR A 257 -6.03 4.06 14.58
C THR A 257 -5.77 4.91 15.83
N ILE A 258 -5.43 6.19 15.67
CA ILE A 258 -5.26 7.15 16.78
C ILE A 258 -6.54 7.26 17.62
N THR A 259 -7.70 7.33 16.95
CA THR A 259 -9.00 7.47 17.64
C THR A 259 -9.33 6.20 18.43
N GLN A 260 -9.09 5.02 17.86
CA GLN A 260 -9.26 3.73 18.53
C GLN A 260 -8.30 3.55 19.72
N ALA A 261 -7.02 3.92 19.56
CA ALA A 261 -6.01 3.91 20.62
C ALA A 261 -6.45 4.75 21.81
N ARG A 262 -6.85 6.01 21.57
CA ARG A 262 -7.36 6.92 22.62
C ARG A 262 -8.61 6.38 23.31
N ALA A 263 -9.55 5.81 22.56
CA ALA A 263 -10.77 5.23 23.12
C ALA A 263 -10.45 4.02 24.02
N TYR A 264 -9.54 3.16 23.57
CA TYR A 264 -9.06 2.01 24.34
C TYR A 264 -8.30 2.44 25.60
N GLU A 265 -7.38 3.39 25.52
CA GLU A 265 -6.67 3.93 26.68
C GLU A 265 -7.62 4.48 27.73
N LYS A 266 -8.60 5.30 27.30
CA LYS A 266 -9.63 5.85 28.20
C LYS A 266 -10.43 4.75 28.88
N GLN A 267 -10.79 3.70 28.14
CA GLN A 267 -11.49 2.54 28.69
C GLN A 267 -10.62 1.76 29.70
N GLN A 268 -9.33 1.54 29.40
CA GLN A 268 -8.39 0.87 30.29
C GLN A 268 -8.15 1.66 31.58
N THR A 269 -8.01 2.99 31.50
CA THR A 269 -7.91 3.85 32.69
C THR A 269 -9.16 3.73 33.56
N LYS A 270 -10.36 3.75 32.97
CA LYS A 270 -11.63 3.56 33.68
C LYS A 270 -11.71 2.19 34.36
N ILE A 271 -11.35 1.12 33.64
CA ILE A 271 -11.30 -0.24 34.18
C ILE A 271 -10.32 -0.31 35.35
N LYS A 272 -9.12 0.25 35.22
CA LYS A 272 -8.09 0.25 36.26
C LYS A 272 -8.54 1.01 37.51
N GLN A 273 -9.21 2.14 37.35
CA GLN A 273 -9.75 2.93 38.47
C GLN A 273 -10.83 2.14 39.24
N GLU A 274 -11.82 1.57 38.54
CA GLU A 274 -12.86 0.73 39.17
C GLU A 274 -12.26 -0.51 39.85
N GLN A 275 -11.28 -1.17 39.21
CA GLN A 275 -10.60 -2.33 39.79
C GLN A 275 -9.87 -1.94 41.09
N SER A 276 -9.16 -0.80 41.10
CA SER A 276 -8.46 -0.31 42.29
C SER A 276 -9.41 0.03 43.44
N PHE A 277 -10.62 0.50 43.14
CA PHE A 277 -11.67 0.73 44.12
C PHE A 277 -12.17 -0.60 44.70
N ILE A 278 -12.45 -1.59 43.83
CA ILE A 278 -12.90 -2.93 44.24
C ILE A 278 -11.85 -3.57 45.15
N ASP A 279 -10.57 -3.53 44.76
CA ASP A 279 -9.47 -4.14 45.51
C ASP A 279 -9.27 -3.46 46.88
N ARG A 280 -9.37 -2.12 46.94
CA ARG A 280 -9.21 -1.35 48.19
C ARG A 280 -10.35 -1.58 49.18
N TYR A 281 -11.58 -1.79 48.70
CA TYR A 281 -12.79 -1.90 49.54
C TYR A 281 -13.38 -3.32 49.58
N ARG A 282 -12.62 -4.33 49.13
CA ARG A 282 -13.04 -5.74 49.08
C ARG A 282 -13.41 -6.30 50.45
N ALA A 283 -12.67 -5.91 51.48
CA ALA A 283 -12.90 -6.27 52.88
C ALA A 283 -13.20 -5.01 53.71
N GLY A 284 -14.36 -4.97 54.38
CA GLY A 284 -14.77 -3.86 55.26
C GLY A 284 -16.24 -3.42 55.09
N GLN A 285 -16.64 -2.31 55.73
CA GLN A 285 -18.03 -1.81 55.73
C GLN A 285 -18.60 -1.51 54.32
N ARG A 286 -17.76 -1.26 53.33
CA ARG A 286 -18.14 -0.99 51.93
C ARG A 286 -18.08 -2.22 51.01
N SER A 287 -17.92 -3.42 51.55
CA SER A 287 -17.77 -4.67 50.79
C SER A 287 -18.97 -5.00 49.86
N ARG A 288 -20.21 -4.70 50.28
CA ARG A 288 -21.40 -4.86 49.40
C ARG A 288 -21.38 -3.93 48.18
N GLN A 289 -20.83 -2.72 48.32
CA GLN A 289 -20.71 -1.77 47.21
C GLN A 289 -19.61 -2.18 46.24
N ALA A 290 -18.50 -2.72 46.75
CA ALA A 290 -17.42 -3.29 45.95
C ALA A 290 -17.92 -4.50 45.11
N GLN A 291 -18.68 -5.42 45.71
CA GLN A 291 -19.28 -6.57 44.98
C GLN A 291 -20.27 -6.14 43.89
N GLY A 292 -21.06 -5.08 44.14
CA GLY A 292 -21.98 -4.52 43.14
C GLY A 292 -21.26 -3.90 41.93
N ARG A 293 -20.15 -3.18 42.19
CA ARG A 293 -19.28 -2.63 41.13
C ARG A 293 -18.51 -3.71 40.39
N GLU A 294 -18.06 -4.76 41.07
CA GLU A 294 -17.39 -5.93 40.47
C GLU A 294 -18.29 -6.58 39.40
N ARG A 295 -19.55 -6.88 39.74
CA ARG A 295 -20.54 -7.43 38.78
C ARG A 295 -20.93 -6.48 37.65
N ARG A 296 -20.76 -5.16 37.85
CA ARG A 296 -21.02 -4.14 36.81
C ARG A 296 -19.83 -4.05 35.86
N LEU A 297 -18.63 -4.11 36.41
CA LEU A 297 -17.37 -4.08 35.67
C LEU A 297 -17.19 -5.37 34.84
N GLU A 298 -17.58 -6.53 35.36
CA GLU A 298 -17.60 -7.79 34.59
C GLU A 298 -18.54 -7.69 33.38
N ARG A 299 -19.79 -7.26 33.57
CA ARG A 299 -20.73 -7.06 32.46
C ARG A 299 -20.26 -6.01 31.46
N TYR A 300 -19.63 -4.93 31.94
CA TYR A 300 -19.03 -3.92 31.09
C TYR A 300 -17.87 -4.48 30.25
N LYS A 301 -17.03 -5.34 30.85
CA LYS A 301 -15.95 -6.04 30.15
C LYS A 301 -16.49 -7.06 29.13
N ASP A 302 -17.60 -7.74 29.42
CA ASP A 302 -18.14 -8.73 28.49
C ASP A 302 -18.86 -8.08 27.29
N ALA A 303 -19.50 -6.92 27.47
CA ALA A 303 -20.34 -6.29 26.44
C ALA A 303 -19.64 -5.17 25.64
N GLU A 304 -18.75 -4.41 26.28
CA GLU A 304 -18.22 -3.16 25.70
C GLU A 304 -16.70 -3.13 25.59
N LEU A 305 -15.99 -4.19 25.98
CA LEU A 305 -14.53 -4.19 25.93
C LEU A 305 -14.06 -4.07 24.49
N LEU A 306 -13.45 -2.92 24.19
CA LEU A 306 -12.80 -2.73 22.92
C LEU A 306 -11.64 -3.72 22.85
N GLU A 307 -11.56 -4.44 21.74
CA GLU A 307 -10.35 -5.18 21.42
C GLU A 307 -9.17 -4.21 21.46
N LYS A 308 -8.06 -4.65 22.07
CA LYS A 308 -6.84 -3.87 22.09
C LYS A 308 -6.51 -3.45 20.65
N PRO A 309 -6.50 -2.13 20.33
CA PRO A 309 -6.03 -1.66 19.05
C PRO A 309 -4.66 -2.25 18.86
N VAL A 310 -4.47 -2.93 17.73
CA VAL A 310 -3.22 -3.58 17.44
C VAL A 310 -2.24 -2.48 17.07
N GLU A 311 -1.72 -1.79 18.08
CA GLU A 311 -0.36 -1.30 17.99
C GLU A 311 0.47 -2.56 17.80
N LEU A 312 0.84 -2.80 16.54
CA LEU A 312 2.04 -3.55 16.26
C LEU A 312 3.07 -2.96 17.21
N LYS A 313 3.57 -3.76 18.17
CA LYS A 313 4.79 -3.44 18.88
C LYS A 313 5.85 -3.29 17.79
N SER A 314 5.96 -2.08 17.25
CA SER A 314 6.85 -1.76 16.16
C SER A 314 8.20 -1.63 16.80
N MET A 315 8.99 -2.69 16.71
CA MET A 315 10.42 -2.50 16.84
C MET A 315 10.80 -1.46 15.78
N SER A 316 11.46 -0.38 16.19
CA SER A 316 12.01 0.60 15.25
C SER A 316 13.06 -0.12 14.41
N LEU A 317 12.70 -0.43 13.17
CA LEU A 317 13.62 -0.98 12.20
C LEU A 317 14.56 0.16 11.78
N THR A 318 15.79 0.17 12.26
CA THR A 318 16.79 1.18 11.89
C THR A 318 18.05 0.51 11.36
N PHE A 319 18.48 0.88 10.14
CA PHE A 319 19.82 0.53 9.67
C PHE A 319 20.83 1.50 10.29
N ALA A 320 21.89 0.96 10.88
CA ALA A 320 22.93 1.77 11.51
C ALA A 320 24.31 1.31 11.04
N PRO A 321 25.08 2.13 10.30
CA PRO A 321 26.42 1.74 9.87
C PRO A 321 27.35 1.65 11.08
N ASN A 322 28.04 0.53 11.24
CA ASN A 322 28.97 0.27 12.33
C ASN A 322 30.31 1.00 12.15
N ARG A 323 30.64 1.41 10.90
CA ARG A 323 31.90 2.08 10.55
C ARG A 323 31.69 3.10 9.44
N ARG A 324 32.47 4.17 9.48
CA ARG A 324 32.49 5.21 8.44
C ARG A 324 33.31 4.73 7.24
N SER A 325 32.74 4.84 6.04
CA SER A 325 33.45 4.65 4.77
C SER A 325 34.24 5.90 4.38
N GLY A 326 35.20 5.74 3.46
CA GLY A 326 35.85 6.85 2.77
C GLY A 326 34.84 7.76 2.06
N ASP A 327 35.27 8.96 1.65
CA ASP A 327 34.35 9.93 1.03
C ASP A 327 33.85 9.46 -0.35
N ILE A 328 34.70 8.78 -1.12
CA ILE A 328 34.31 8.06 -2.34
C ILE A 328 34.03 6.61 -1.96
N VAL A 329 32.79 6.16 -2.18
CA VAL A 329 32.34 4.80 -1.86
C VAL A 329 32.46 3.89 -3.08
N LEU A 330 32.14 4.40 -4.26
CA LEU A 330 32.23 3.63 -5.50
C LEU A 330 32.61 4.53 -6.66
N ARG A 331 33.44 4.02 -7.57
CA ARG A 331 33.80 4.70 -8.82
C ARG A 331 33.86 3.71 -9.97
N THR A 332 33.34 4.12 -11.13
CA THR A 332 33.54 3.41 -12.40
C THR A 332 34.31 4.25 -13.41
N LYS A 333 34.99 3.59 -14.33
CA LYS A 333 35.66 4.22 -15.48
C LYS A 333 35.36 3.42 -16.74
N ASN A 334 34.63 4.04 -17.67
CA ASN A 334 34.24 3.43 -18.95
C ASN A 334 33.65 2.02 -18.83
N LEU A 335 32.88 1.75 -17.77
CA LEU A 335 32.41 0.41 -17.47
C LEU A 335 31.42 -0.07 -18.54
N GLY A 336 31.64 -1.26 -19.09
CA GLY A 336 30.81 -1.84 -20.14
C GLY A 336 30.68 -3.35 -20.01
N MET A 337 29.52 -3.86 -20.42
CA MET A 337 29.20 -5.28 -20.37
C MET A 337 28.44 -5.71 -21.62
N THR A 338 28.86 -6.82 -22.22
CA THR A 338 28.24 -7.43 -23.41
C THR A 338 27.98 -8.91 -23.15
N TYR A 339 26.79 -9.40 -23.53
CA TYR A 339 26.42 -10.81 -23.49
C TYR A 339 25.93 -11.23 -24.88
N ASP A 340 26.47 -12.33 -25.42
CA ASP A 340 26.07 -12.90 -26.72
C ASP A 340 25.97 -11.81 -27.83
N ASP A 341 27.01 -10.98 -27.93
CA ASP A 341 27.12 -9.82 -28.85
C ASP A 341 26.09 -8.68 -28.65
N LYS A 342 25.21 -8.78 -27.65
CA LYS A 342 24.27 -7.72 -27.24
C LYS A 342 24.88 -6.89 -26.11
N PRO A 343 25.19 -5.59 -26.33
CA PRO A 343 25.68 -4.73 -25.26
C PRO A 343 24.56 -4.41 -24.27
N LEU A 344 24.79 -4.67 -22.98
CA LEU A 344 23.86 -4.31 -21.92
C LEU A 344 24.01 -2.83 -21.53
N PHE A 345 25.26 -2.39 -21.36
CA PHE A 345 25.63 -0.99 -21.10
C PHE A 345 27.08 -0.75 -21.55
N ARG A 346 27.39 0.47 -21.98
CA ARG A 346 28.76 0.87 -22.39
C ARG A 346 29.13 2.23 -21.82
N GLY A 347 30.39 2.37 -21.41
CA GLY A 347 30.97 3.65 -21.01
C GLY A 347 30.34 4.25 -19.75
N VAL A 348 29.87 3.42 -18.80
CA VAL A 348 29.28 3.90 -17.55
C VAL A 348 30.36 4.54 -16.68
N GLU A 349 30.22 5.84 -16.42
CA GLU A 349 31.14 6.65 -15.62
C GLU A 349 30.37 7.32 -14.49
N ILE A 350 30.43 6.72 -13.31
CA ILE A 350 29.76 7.20 -12.10
C ILE A 350 30.74 7.26 -10.94
N GLU A 351 30.59 8.30 -10.13
CA GLU A 351 31.21 8.43 -8.83
C GLU A 351 30.09 8.57 -7.79
N VAL A 352 30.19 7.75 -6.74
CA VAL A 352 29.23 7.68 -5.63
C VAL A 352 29.95 8.09 -4.37
N ASN A 353 29.49 9.18 -3.77
CA ASN A 353 30.03 9.69 -2.52
C ASN A 353 29.30 9.08 -1.32
N ARG A 354 29.93 9.17 -0.15
CA ARG A 354 29.30 8.77 1.12
C ARG A 354 28.01 9.59 1.34
N GLY A 355 26.92 8.89 1.67
CA GLY A 355 25.61 9.49 1.91
C GLY A 355 24.75 9.67 0.66
N GLU A 356 25.29 9.43 -0.54
CA GLU A 356 24.48 9.50 -1.76
C GLU A 356 23.58 8.26 -1.91
N CYS A 357 22.35 8.51 -2.36
CA CYS A 357 21.38 7.47 -2.69
C CYS A 357 21.12 7.45 -4.20
N ILE A 358 21.48 6.34 -4.85
CA ILE A 358 21.34 6.17 -6.29
C ILE A 358 20.31 5.09 -6.58
N GLY A 359 19.28 5.44 -7.33
CA GLY A 359 18.30 4.52 -7.89
C GLY A 359 18.74 4.06 -9.29
N VAL A 360 18.70 2.77 -9.56
CA VAL A 360 18.99 2.21 -10.89
C VAL A 360 17.68 1.76 -11.52
N ILE A 361 17.31 2.40 -12.62
CA ILE A 361 16.07 2.11 -13.35
C ILE A 361 16.35 1.79 -14.82
N GLY A 362 15.41 1.09 -15.45
CA GLY A 362 15.51 0.67 -16.84
C GLY A 362 14.60 -0.52 -17.14
N PRO A 363 14.41 -0.86 -18.42
CA PRO A 363 13.55 -1.98 -18.80
C PRO A 363 14.09 -3.31 -18.30
N ASN A 364 13.25 -4.33 -18.33
CA ASN A 364 13.68 -5.69 -18.01
C ASN A 364 14.71 -6.17 -19.05
N GLY A 365 15.79 -6.81 -18.59
CA GLY A 365 16.90 -7.22 -19.47
C GLY A 365 17.90 -6.10 -19.81
N ALA A 366 17.75 -4.88 -19.29
CA ALA A 366 18.73 -3.79 -19.49
C ALA A 366 20.09 -4.01 -18.80
N GLY A 367 20.23 -5.07 -17.99
CA GLY A 367 21.46 -5.36 -17.26
C GLY A 367 21.58 -4.71 -15.89
N LYS A 368 20.47 -4.31 -15.23
CA LYS A 368 20.46 -3.69 -13.88
C LYS A 368 21.22 -4.51 -12.84
N SER A 369 20.86 -5.79 -12.66
CA SER A 369 21.55 -6.67 -11.71
C SER A 369 22.98 -6.99 -12.16
N THR A 370 23.24 -7.08 -13.47
CA THR A 370 24.59 -7.26 -14.02
C THR A 370 25.49 -6.06 -13.72
N LEU A 371 24.96 -4.84 -13.83
CA LEU A 371 25.66 -3.62 -13.45
C LEU A 371 26.07 -3.69 -11.99
N ILE A 372 25.15 -4.03 -11.09
CA ILE A 372 25.45 -4.20 -9.66
C ILE A 372 26.54 -5.24 -9.42
N ARG A 373 26.49 -6.40 -10.08
CA ARG A 373 27.55 -7.43 -9.94
C ARG A 373 28.91 -6.92 -10.41
N CYS A 374 28.94 -6.13 -11.48
CA CYS A 374 30.18 -5.47 -11.91
C CYS A 374 30.64 -4.41 -10.90
N LEU A 375 29.72 -3.62 -10.34
CA LEU A 375 30.00 -2.61 -9.32
C LEU A 375 30.56 -3.21 -8.02
N LEU A 376 30.10 -4.39 -7.65
CA LEU A 376 30.53 -5.13 -6.46
C LEU A 376 31.73 -6.05 -6.71
N GLU A 377 32.34 -5.98 -7.89
CA GLU A 377 33.47 -6.83 -8.29
C GLU A 377 33.16 -8.35 -8.28
N GLU A 378 31.87 -8.72 -8.23
CA GLU A 378 31.39 -10.11 -8.30
C GLU A 378 31.47 -10.68 -9.73
N GLN A 379 31.49 -9.79 -10.73
CA GLN A 379 31.54 -10.13 -12.14
C GLN A 379 32.50 -9.20 -12.90
N GLN A 380 33.40 -9.80 -13.71
CA GLN A 380 34.33 -9.03 -14.52
C GLN A 380 33.60 -8.33 -15.68
N PRO A 381 33.77 -7.00 -15.85
CA PRO A 381 33.21 -6.30 -16.99
C PRO A 381 33.97 -6.62 -18.28
N THR A 382 33.29 -6.51 -19.42
CA THR A 382 33.92 -6.66 -20.74
C THR A 382 34.84 -5.46 -21.05
N GLU A 383 34.47 -4.27 -20.58
CA GLU A 383 35.18 -3.02 -20.81
C GLU A 383 35.23 -2.17 -19.52
N GLY A 384 36.30 -1.39 -19.35
CA GLY A 384 36.44 -0.47 -18.22
C GLY A 384 36.70 -1.15 -16.88
N THR A 385 36.53 -0.39 -15.79
CA THR A 385 36.73 -0.86 -14.42
C THR A 385 35.70 -0.30 -13.46
N ALA A 386 35.38 -1.06 -12.41
CA ALA A 386 34.69 -0.61 -11.21
C ALA A 386 35.63 -0.83 -10.01
N SER A 387 35.58 0.06 -9.04
CA SER A 387 36.40 -0.04 -7.82
C SER A 387 35.62 0.47 -6.61
N LEU A 388 35.66 -0.30 -5.53
CA LEU A 388 35.15 0.12 -4.22
C LEU A 388 36.14 1.03 -3.48
N GLY A 389 35.59 1.94 -2.69
CA GLY A 389 36.35 2.87 -1.85
C GLY A 389 36.96 2.22 -0.61
N ALA A 390 37.76 3.00 0.12
CA ALA A 390 38.38 2.53 1.35
C ALA A 390 37.36 2.34 2.48
N SER A 391 37.49 1.25 3.24
CA SER A 391 36.61 0.91 4.38
C SER A 391 35.12 0.80 4.03
N VAL A 392 34.80 0.44 2.78
CA VAL A 392 33.44 0.13 2.35
C VAL A 392 33.10 -1.28 2.81
N ASP A 393 31.96 -1.41 3.49
CA ASP A 393 31.37 -2.67 3.93
C ASP A 393 29.97 -2.78 3.33
N VAL A 394 29.76 -3.83 2.54
CA VAL A 394 28.62 -3.95 1.63
C VAL A 394 27.58 -4.92 2.20
N GLY A 395 26.36 -4.42 2.37
CA GLY A 395 25.17 -5.24 2.58
C GLY A 395 24.40 -5.40 1.28
N HIS A 396 24.35 -6.60 0.71
CA HIS A 396 23.70 -6.87 -0.58
C HIS A 396 22.42 -7.69 -0.41
N PHE A 397 21.27 -7.12 -0.74
CA PHE A 397 20.00 -7.81 -0.87
C PHE A 397 19.80 -8.26 -2.33
N ARG A 398 19.93 -9.56 -2.59
CA ARG A 398 19.80 -10.15 -3.93
C ARG A 398 18.39 -10.68 -4.17
N GLN A 399 17.82 -10.40 -5.34
CA GLN A 399 16.47 -10.86 -5.72
C GLN A 399 16.28 -12.39 -5.61
N THR A 400 17.22 -13.19 -6.12
CA THR A 400 17.12 -14.66 -6.15
C THR A 400 17.46 -15.32 -4.81
N HIS A 401 18.09 -14.59 -3.89
CA HIS A 401 18.60 -15.10 -2.62
C HIS A 401 19.44 -16.40 -2.76
N ASP A 402 20.12 -16.54 -3.90
CA ASP A 402 20.93 -17.71 -4.27
C ASP A 402 22.13 -17.98 -3.35
N HIS A 403 22.60 -16.94 -2.67
CA HIS A 403 23.68 -16.97 -1.69
C HIS A 403 23.29 -17.61 -0.34
N LEU A 404 22.00 -17.86 -0.09
CA LEU A 404 21.53 -18.45 1.17
C LEU A 404 21.87 -19.93 1.26
N ASN A 405 22.32 -20.38 2.43
CA ASN A 405 22.45 -21.80 2.69
C ASN A 405 21.08 -22.36 3.08
N LEU A 406 20.31 -22.87 2.11
CA LEU A 406 18.93 -23.34 2.31
C LEU A 406 18.75 -24.47 3.36
N SER A 407 19.85 -25.09 3.81
CA SER A 407 19.82 -26.09 4.89
C SER A 407 19.79 -25.48 6.30
N GLU A 408 20.17 -24.22 6.46
CA GLU A 408 20.22 -23.54 7.75
C GLU A 408 18.83 -23.06 8.18
N THR A 409 18.61 -22.95 9.50
CA THR A 409 17.39 -22.38 10.07
C THR A 409 17.42 -20.85 10.09
N VAL A 410 16.26 -20.21 10.25
CA VAL A 410 16.18 -18.73 10.35
C VAL A 410 17.06 -18.20 11.49
N ILE A 411 17.05 -18.85 12.65
CA ILE A 411 17.87 -18.43 13.79
C ILE A 411 19.36 -18.60 13.50
N GLU A 412 19.77 -19.73 12.92
CA GLU A 412 21.18 -19.97 12.57
C GLU A 412 21.70 -18.92 11.59
N TYR A 413 20.87 -18.52 10.62
CA TYR A 413 21.19 -17.43 9.72
C TYR A 413 21.34 -16.09 10.46
N LEU A 414 20.36 -15.71 11.28
CA LEU A 414 20.34 -14.41 11.97
C LEU A 414 21.42 -14.26 13.05
N ARG A 415 21.81 -15.36 13.70
CA ARG A 415 22.92 -15.40 14.67
C ARG A 415 24.23 -14.83 14.12
N ARG A 416 24.46 -14.93 12.81
CA ARG A 416 25.66 -14.40 12.14
C ARG A 416 25.77 -12.88 12.20
N PHE A 417 24.65 -12.19 12.39
CA PHE A 417 24.55 -10.74 12.37
C PHE A 417 24.31 -10.14 13.75
N THR A 418 24.04 -10.96 14.77
CA THR A 418 23.85 -10.49 16.15
C THR A 418 25.19 -10.36 16.88
N PRO A 419 25.42 -9.27 17.65
CA PRO A 419 26.55 -9.17 18.54
C PRO A 419 26.59 -10.35 19.54
N ASN A 420 27.77 -10.93 19.76
CA ASN A 420 28.00 -11.99 20.76
C ASN A 420 27.36 -13.38 20.52
N ASP A 421 26.76 -13.65 19.34
CA ASP A 421 26.19 -14.98 19.00
C ASP A 421 25.17 -15.50 20.04
N LEU A 422 24.40 -14.59 20.64
CA LEU A 422 23.37 -14.91 21.61
C LEU A 422 22.08 -15.32 20.88
N GLU A 423 21.62 -16.56 21.11
CA GLU A 423 20.40 -17.07 20.50
C GLU A 423 19.18 -16.20 20.76
N GLN A 424 19.08 -15.64 21.96
CA GLN A 424 17.94 -14.84 22.36
C GLN A 424 17.83 -13.57 21.51
N GLU A 425 18.95 -12.92 21.18
CA GLU A 425 18.96 -11.73 20.31
C GLU A 425 18.54 -12.10 18.88
N ALA A 426 18.97 -13.25 18.38
CA ALA A 426 18.55 -13.75 17.08
C ALA A 426 17.06 -14.11 17.06
N ARG A 427 16.51 -14.67 18.15
CA ARG A 427 15.07 -14.93 18.30
C ARG A 427 14.25 -13.66 18.43
N ASP A 428 14.77 -12.64 19.12
CA ASP A 428 14.13 -11.34 19.24
C ASP A 428 14.11 -10.61 17.88
N LEU A 429 15.22 -10.67 17.13
CA LEU A 429 15.31 -10.17 15.76
C LEU A 429 14.36 -10.94 14.82
N ALA A 430 14.32 -12.27 14.89
CA ALA A 430 13.37 -13.07 14.13
C ALA A 430 11.92 -12.67 14.45
N GLY A 431 11.61 -12.47 15.74
CA GLY A 431 10.32 -11.98 16.22
C GLY A 431 9.92 -10.63 15.63
N ALA A 432 10.88 -9.70 15.50
CA ALA A 432 10.67 -8.39 14.90
C ALA A 432 10.23 -8.48 13.42
N PHE A 433 10.72 -9.49 12.69
CA PHE A 433 10.41 -9.73 11.28
C PHE A 433 9.28 -10.74 11.04
N LEU A 434 8.40 -10.88 12.03
CA LEU A 434 7.20 -11.73 12.00
C LEU A 434 7.50 -13.24 11.92
N PHE A 435 8.68 -13.68 12.36
CA PHE A 435 8.94 -15.10 12.62
C PHE A 435 8.63 -15.39 14.08
N SER A 436 7.59 -16.18 14.34
CA SER A 436 7.12 -16.51 15.69
C SER A 436 7.01 -18.03 15.89
N GLY A 437 7.40 -18.49 17.09
CA GLY A 437 7.33 -19.90 17.46
C GLY A 437 8.11 -20.78 16.47
N ASP A 438 7.48 -21.87 16.04
CA ASP A 438 8.10 -22.90 15.18
C ASP A 438 8.66 -22.37 13.85
N SER A 439 8.23 -21.19 13.36
CA SER A 439 8.78 -20.63 12.13
C SER A 439 10.25 -20.21 12.25
N GLN A 440 10.72 -19.93 13.46
CA GLN A 440 12.10 -19.52 13.71
C GLN A 440 13.09 -20.68 13.54
N ASP A 441 12.63 -21.90 13.84
CA ASP A 441 13.43 -23.13 13.77
C ASP A 441 13.26 -23.85 12.41
N LYS A 442 12.53 -23.26 11.45
CA LYS A 442 12.38 -23.81 10.10
C LYS A 442 13.62 -23.58 9.24
N PRO A 443 14.02 -24.56 8.41
CA PRO A 443 15.03 -24.36 7.38
C PRO A 443 14.60 -23.31 6.34
N LEU A 444 15.55 -22.53 5.84
CA LEU A 444 15.30 -21.52 4.81
C LEU A 444 14.72 -22.12 3.51
N SER A 445 14.99 -23.40 3.22
CA SER A 445 14.40 -24.14 2.08
C SER A 445 12.88 -24.26 2.12
N VAL A 446 12.27 -24.26 3.30
CA VAL A 446 10.82 -24.44 3.48
C VAL A 446 10.07 -23.12 3.39
N LEU A 447 10.79 -22.00 3.54
CA LEU A 447 10.21 -20.67 3.54
C LEU A 447 9.82 -20.20 2.13
N SER A 448 8.70 -19.49 2.07
CA SER A 448 8.30 -18.74 0.87
C SER A 448 9.38 -17.72 0.48
N GLY A 449 9.37 -17.26 -0.78
CA GLY A 449 10.31 -16.23 -1.24
C GLY A 449 10.24 -14.94 -0.40
N GLY A 450 9.04 -14.52 -0.02
CA GLY A 450 8.83 -13.36 0.85
C GLY A 450 9.32 -13.57 2.29
N GLU A 451 9.19 -14.78 2.84
CA GLU A 451 9.79 -15.12 4.14
C GLU A 451 11.31 -15.10 4.06
N ARG A 452 11.91 -15.72 3.04
CA ARG A 452 13.38 -15.65 2.84
C ARG A 452 13.87 -14.21 2.72
N GLY A 453 13.16 -13.37 1.97
CA GLY A 453 13.47 -11.94 1.86
C GLY A 453 13.41 -11.22 3.21
N ARG A 454 12.41 -11.49 4.06
CA ARG A 454 12.35 -10.92 5.41
C ARG A 454 13.52 -11.34 6.29
N ALA A 455 13.96 -12.59 6.20
CA ALA A 455 15.13 -13.06 6.95
C ALA A 455 16.41 -12.32 6.51
N VAL A 456 16.62 -12.14 5.20
CA VAL A 456 17.78 -11.41 4.69
C VAL A 456 17.76 -9.93 5.06
N LEU A 457 16.59 -9.28 4.96
CA LEU A 457 16.43 -7.91 5.44
C LEU A 457 16.78 -7.79 6.93
N ALA A 458 16.34 -8.74 7.76
CA ALA A 458 16.68 -8.77 9.17
C ALA A 458 18.19 -8.84 9.42
N GLY A 459 18.90 -9.72 8.70
CA GLY A 459 20.35 -9.82 8.78
C GLY A 459 21.06 -8.52 8.36
N LEU A 460 20.64 -7.92 7.23
CA LEU A 460 21.20 -6.66 6.72
C LEU A 460 21.00 -5.49 7.69
N MET A 461 19.88 -5.44 8.39
CA MET A 461 19.58 -4.39 9.36
C MET A 461 20.52 -4.43 10.56
N THR A 462 20.92 -5.61 11.01
CA THR A 462 21.86 -5.79 12.12
C THR A 462 23.33 -5.84 11.72
N GLY A 463 23.63 -6.17 10.45
CA GLY A 463 25.01 -6.26 9.95
C GLY A 463 25.78 -4.94 10.02
N GLY A 464 25.06 -3.81 10.03
CA GLY A 464 25.63 -2.47 10.17
C GLY A 464 26.59 -2.09 9.05
N HIS A 465 26.22 -2.45 7.83
CA HIS A 465 26.93 -2.10 6.60
C HIS A 465 26.85 -0.60 6.30
N ASN A 466 27.83 -0.06 5.59
CA ASN A 466 27.89 1.37 5.23
C ASN A 466 27.61 1.65 3.75
N LEU A 467 27.57 0.61 2.92
CA LEU A 467 26.96 0.60 1.59
C LEU A 467 25.86 -0.47 1.57
N LEU A 468 24.62 -0.06 1.32
CA LEU A 468 23.52 -0.99 1.08
C LEU A 468 23.24 -1.06 -0.41
N VAL A 469 23.15 -2.29 -0.94
CA VAL A 469 22.77 -2.55 -2.32
C VAL A 469 21.53 -3.42 -2.31
N LEU A 470 20.41 -2.88 -2.78
CA LEU A 470 19.11 -3.55 -2.68
C LEU A 470 18.55 -3.80 -4.07
N ASP A 471 18.40 -5.07 -4.44
CA ASP A 471 17.78 -5.49 -5.70
C ASP A 471 16.33 -5.94 -5.46
N GLU A 472 15.39 -5.06 -5.82
CA GLU A 472 13.95 -5.22 -5.69
C GLU A 472 13.46 -5.64 -4.28
N PRO A 473 13.79 -4.88 -3.23
CA PRO A 473 13.54 -5.31 -1.85
C PRO A 473 12.06 -5.32 -1.46
N SER A 474 11.20 -4.65 -2.23
CA SER A 474 9.75 -4.59 -2.00
C SER A 474 8.97 -5.72 -2.66
N ASN A 475 9.54 -6.49 -3.59
CA ASN A 475 8.79 -7.36 -4.53
C ASN A 475 8.01 -8.52 -3.88
N HIS A 476 8.07 -8.72 -2.57
CA HIS A 476 7.28 -9.71 -1.84
C HIS A 476 6.84 -9.24 -0.44
N LEU A 477 6.94 -7.93 -0.19
CA LEU A 477 6.53 -7.31 1.07
C LEU A 477 5.07 -6.87 0.95
N ASP A 478 4.29 -7.12 2.01
CA ASP A 478 2.99 -6.46 2.10
C ASP A 478 3.18 -4.95 2.29
N ILE A 479 2.16 -4.18 1.95
CA ILE A 479 2.18 -2.72 2.03
C ILE A 479 2.74 -2.20 3.37
N PRO A 480 2.30 -2.70 4.55
CA PRO A 480 2.85 -2.24 5.82
C PRO A 480 4.33 -2.57 6.01
N SER A 481 4.83 -3.69 5.48
CA SER A 481 6.25 -4.02 5.56
C SER A 481 7.08 -3.18 4.58
N ALA A 482 6.57 -2.90 3.39
CA ALA A 482 7.20 -2.01 2.41
C ALA A 482 7.31 -0.57 2.95
N GLU A 483 6.26 -0.04 3.58
CA GLU A 483 6.27 1.29 4.21
C GLU A 483 7.32 1.40 5.33
N ARG A 484 7.49 0.34 6.13
CA ARG A 484 8.52 0.30 7.18
C ARG A 484 9.93 0.24 6.61
N LEU A 485 10.14 -0.56 5.56
CA LEU A 485 11.42 -0.62 4.89
C LEU A 485 11.78 0.75 4.30
N GLU A 486 10.82 1.41 3.65
CA GLU A 486 10.98 2.77 3.12
C GLU A 486 11.40 3.76 4.22
N GLU A 487 10.73 3.75 5.37
CA GLU A 487 11.07 4.63 6.50
C GLU A 487 12.47 4.34 7.07
N ALA A 488 12.83 3.05 7.19
CA ALA A 488 14.14 2.62 7.66
C ALA A 488 15.26 3.06 6.70
N LEU A 489 15.03 2.93 5.38
CA LEU A 489 16.00 3.36 4.35
C LEU A 489 16.10 4.88 4.25
N HIS A 490 14.99 5.59 4.39
CA HIS A 490 14.99 7.06 4.44
C HIS A 490 15.81 7.58 5.63
N THR A 491 15.64 6.97 6.81
CA THR A 491 16.40 7.30 8.02
C THR A 491 17.89 6.94 7.88
N TYR A 492 18.20 5.83 7.20
CA TYR A 492 19.58 5.42 6.92
C TYR A 492 20.32 6.39 5.98
N ALA A 493 19.59 6.89 4.98
CA ALA A 493 20.08 7.79 3.95
C ALA A 493 20.26 9.23 4.46
N LYS A 494 19.31 9.76 5.24
CA LYS A 494 19.26 11.18 5.59
C LYS A 494 19.65 11.44 7.05
N GLU A 495 20.53 12.41 7.29
CA GLU A 495 20.78 12.93 8.65
C GLU A 495 19.52 13.66 9.14
N GLU A 496 18.84 13.14 10.17
CA GLU A 496 17.82 13.94 10.87
C GLU A 496 18.48 15.08 11.66
N GLN A 497 18.25 16.33 11.24
CA GLN A 497 18.53 17.53 12.05
C GLN A 497 17.42 17.73 13.10
N GLY A 498 17.38 16.87 14.12
CA GLY A 498 16.47 16.99 15.25
C GLY A 498 17.17 17.41 16.54
N TYR A 499 16.76 18.53 17.14
CA TYR A 499 17.11 18.90 18.52
C TYR A 499 16.38 17.97 19.50
N SER A 500 16.88 16.75 19.72
CA SER A 500 16.41 15.87 20.79
C SER A 500 17.60 15.28 21.56
N THR A 501 17.60 15.48 22.87
CA THR A 501 18.68 15.16 23.82
C THR A 501 18.73 13.68 24.23
N VAL A 502 18.54 12.76 23.29
CA VAL A 502 18.77 11.33 23.52
C VAL A 502 19.58 10.80 22.34
N GLU A 503 20.82 10.43 22.60
CA GLU A 503 21.78 9.94 21.61
C GLU A 503 21.21 8.80 20.77
N LYS A 504 21.04 9.04 19.45
CA LYS A 504 21.26 8.07 18.36
C LYS A 504 21.52 8.87 17.07
N LYS A 505 22.80 9.05 16.75
CA LYS A 505 23.26 9.57 15.45
C LYS A 505 23.16 8.44 14.43
N THR A 506 22.26 8.54 13.45
CA THR A 506 22.31 7.66 12.26
C THR A 506 21.74 8.40 11.05
N GLY A 507 22.52 8.43 9.96
CA GLY A 507 22.10 8.94 8.66
C GLY A 507 23.28 9.39 7.78
N ASN A 508 24.25 8.54 7.46
CA ASN A 508 25.35 8.84 6.50
C ASN A 508 25.72 7.59 5.67
N GLY A 509 24.74 6.70 5.49
CA GLY A 509 24.90 5.49 4.72
C GLY A 509 24.78 5.75 3.22
N THR A 510 25.51 5.00 2.41
CA THR A 510 25.33 5.05 0.94
C THR A 510 24.37 3.96 0.52
N LEU A 511 23.48 4.26 -0.43
CA LEU A 511 22.47 3.34 -0.94
C LEU A 511 22.53 3.22 -2.47
N LEU A 512 22.57 1.99 -2.97
CA LEU A 512 22.29 1.64 -4.35
C LEU A 512 20.99 0.83 -4.39
N LEU A 513 19.97 1.34 -5.05
CA LEU A 513 18.64 0.75 -5.06
C LEU A 513 18.21 0.42 -6.49
N ILE A 514 18.07 -0.86 -6.81
CA ILE A 514 17.29 -1.30 -7.97
C ILE A 514 15.87 -1.53 -7.45
N THR A 515 14.91 -0.76 -7.94
CA THR A 515 13.52 -1.07 -7.68
C THR A 515 12.62 -0.53 -8.77
N HIS A 516 11.49 -1.20 -8.94
CA HIS A 516 10.37 -0.68 -9.68
C HIS A 516 9.31 0.01 -8.79
N ASP A 517 9.48 0.04 -7.46
CA ASP A 517 8.64 0.82 -6.55
C ASP A 517 8.95 2.32 -6.70
N ARG A 518 8.07 3.01 -7.43
CA ARG A 518 8.17 4.45 -7.73
C ARG A 518 8.13 5.31 -6.46
N MET A 519 7.38 4.91 -5.45
CA MET A 519 7.23 5.67 -4.20
C MET A 519 8.50 5.54 -3.34
N LEU A 520 9.12 4.36 -3.32
CA LEU A 520 10.41 4.15 -2.67
C LEU A 520 11.52 4.95 -3.34
N LEU A 521 11.57 4.97 -4.69
CA LEU A 521 12.51 5.79 -5.44
C LEU A 521 12.33 7.28 -5.09
N ASP A 522 11.09 7.77 -5.15
CA ASP A 522 10.80 9.19 -4.96
C ASP A 522 11.21 9.71 -3.57
N ARG A 523 11.04 8.87 -2.53
CA ARG A 523 11.32 9.28 -1.15
C ARG A 523 12.81 9.20 -0.77
N VAL A 524 13.52 8.18 -1.28
CA VAL A 524 14.85 7.81 -0.80
C VAL A 524 15.97 8.24 -1.75
N VAL A 525 15.72 8.23 -3.07
CA VAL A 525 16.77 8.42 -4.08
C VAL A 525 16.97 9.89 -4.42
N ASP A 526 18.25 10.31 -4.52
CA ASP A 526 18.63 11.66 -4.93
C ASP A 526 19.10 11.71 -6.41
N ARG A 527 19.56 10.57 -6.94
CA ARG A 527 20.12 10.42 -8.29
C ARG A 527 19.62 9.17 -8.98
N LEU A 528 19.18 9.27 -10.23
CA LEU A 528 18.71 8.13 -11.01
C LEU A 528 19.71 7.78 -12.10
N LEU A 529 20.20 6.55 -12.08
CA LEU A 529 20.95 5.94 -13.17
C LEU A 529 19.96 5.16 -14.05
N ILE A 530 19.80 5.63 -15.28
CA ILE A 530 18.81 5.11 -16.22
C ILE A 530 19.53 4.32 -17.31
N LEU A 531 19.17 3.04 -17.45
CA LEU A 531 19.60 2.19 -18.56
C LEU A 531 18.51 2.12 -19.63
N ASP A 532 18.87 2.27 -20.90
CA ASP A 532 17.90 2.31 -22.01
C ASP A 532 17.56 0.92 -22.59
N GLY A 533 18.28 -0.13 -22.18
CA GLY A 533 18.14 -1.50 -22.68
C GLY A 533 18.78 -1.75 -24.05
N ARG A 534 19.41 -0.74 -24.65
CA ARG A 534 20.10 -0.78 -25.95
C ARG A 534 21.61 -0.50 -25.82
N GLY A 535 22.13 -0.49 -24.60
CA GLY A 535 23.54 -0.25 -24.28
C GLY A 535 23.84 1.18 -23.84
N GLY A 536 22.89 2.10 -23.94
CA GLY A 536 23.01 3.47 -23.48
C GLY A 536 22.63 3.63 -22.00
N TRP A 537 23.16 4.69 -21.40
CA TRP A 537 22.82 5.07 -20.03
C TRP A 537 22.75 6.59 -19.90
N SER A 538 22.03 7.07 -18.90
CA SER A 538 22.00 8.48 -18.51
C SER A 538 21.91 8.62 -17.00
N LEU A 539 22.35 9.77 -16.49
CA LEU A 539 22.26 10.12 -15.08
C LEU A 539 21.36 11.33 -14.92
N PHE A 540 20.29 11.17 -14.14
CA PHE A 540 19.38 12.24 -13.77
C PHE A 540 19.62 12.64 -12.31
N GLN A 541 19.64 13.94 -12.05
CA GLN A 541 19.80 14.52 -10.72
C GLN A 541 18.41 14.95 -10.24
N GLY A 542 17.89 14.28 -9.23
CA GLY A 542 16.53 14.50 -8.74
C GLY A 542 15.77 13.20 -8.46
N THR A 543 14.53 13.39 -8.03
CA THR A 543 13.59 12.35 -7.65
C THR A 543 12.96 11.68 -8.89
N TYR A 544 12.26 10.56 -8.66
CA TYR A 544 11.54 9.87 -9.74
C TYR A 544 10.39 10.71 -10.30
N SER A 545 9.65 11.45 -9.47
CA SER A 545 8.57 12.34 -9.92
C SER A 545 9.09 13.44 -10.83
N GLU A 546 10.24 14.04 -10.51
CA GLU A 546 10.87 15.07 -11.34
C GLU A 546 11.34 14.50 -12.69
N TYR A 547 11.89 13.28 -12.67
CA TYR A 547 12.25 12.57 -13.89
C TYR A 547 11.03 12.28 -14.76
N ALA A 548 9.94 11.73 -14.17
CA ALA A 548 8.71 11.43 -14.88
C ALA A 548 8.10 12.70 -15.50
N ALA A 549 8.04 13.80 -14.76
CA ALA A 549 7.57 15.09 -15.28
C ALA A 549 8.44 15.63 -16.44
N SER A 550 9.76 15.40 -16.39
CA SER A 550 10.65 15.81 -17.48
C SER A 550 10.41 15.05 -18.78
N LEU A 551 9.99 13.77 -18.70
CA LEU A 551 9.61 12.96 -19.85
C LEU A 551 8.27 13.42 -20.46
N GLU A 552 7.32 13.83 -19.62
CA GLU A 552 6.02 14.36 -20.06
C GLU A 552 6.10 15.76 -20.66
N ALA A 553 7.10 16.56 -20.26
CA ALA A 553 7.33 17.90 -20.80
C ALA A 553 8.09 17.89 -22.14
N ALA A 554 8.88 16.84 -22.42
CA ALA A 554 9.66 16.69 -23.65
C ALA A 554 8.85 16.64 -24.97
N PRO A 555 7.61 16.10 -25.05
CA PRO A 555 6.86 16.03 -26.31
C PRO A 555 6.28 17.38 -26.78
N LEU A 556 6.23 18.41 -25.91
CA LEU A 556 5.63 19.71 -26.23
C LEU A 556 6.60 20.73 -26.88
N LEU A 557 7.88 20.37 -27.03
CA LEU A 557 8.93 21.28 -27.51
C LEU A 557 9.50 20.94 -28.89
N ASP A 558 9.07 19.83 -29.52
CA ASP A 558 9.66 19.37 -30.80
C ASP A 558 8.83 19.70 -32.06
N THR A 559 7.80 20.55 -31.93
CA THR A 559 7.21 21.24 -33.09
C THR A 559 7.55 22.73 -33.05
N GLY A 560 8.78 23.02 -33.47
CA GLY A 560 9.16 24.32 -34.01
C GLY A 560 10.03 25.17 -33.10
N GLU A 561 11.35 24.97 -33.16
CA GLU A 561 12.31 26.08 -33.11
C GLU A 561 13.71 25.70 -33.63
N GLN A 562 13.79 25.23 -34.88
CA GLN A 562 14.99 25.48 -35.68
C GLN A 562 14.90 26.89 -36.27
N THR A 563 15.32 27.90 -35.51
CA THR A 563 16.06 29.09 -35.97
C THR A 563 16.16 30.13 -34.86
N ARG A 564 17.30 30.15 -34.14
CA ARG A 564 18.15 31.35 -33.94
C ARG A 564 19.21 31.08 -32.87
N LYS A 565 20.44 30.85 -33.35
CA LYS A 565 21.66 31.03 -32.55
C LYS A 565 22.07 32.52 -32.51
N ASN A 566 22.65 32.89 -31.37
CA ASN A 566 23.63 33.97 -31.12
C ASN A 566 23.14 35.42 -30.90
N LYS A 567 23.10 35.88 -29.63
CA LYS A 567 24.18 36.63 -28.92
C LYS A 567 23.72 37.17 -27.53
N PRO A 568 24.65 37.63 -26.65
CA PRO A 568 24.55 37.44 -25.20
C PRO A 568 24.17 38.69 -24.36
N LYS A 569 23.74 38.38 -23.11
CA LYS A 569 23.76 39.16 -21.84
C LYS A 569 23.17 40.58 -21.81
N SER A 570 22.13 40.76 -20.99
CA SER A 570 22.12 41.78 -19.92
C SER A 570 21.09 41.45 -18.84
N LYS A 571 21.48 41.58 -17.57
CA LYS A 571 20.57 41.67 -16.41
C LYS A 571 19.87 43.03 -16.44
N PRO A 572 18.64 43.10 -15.90
CA PRO A 572 18.32 44.21 -15.01
C PRO A 572 17.79 43.74 -13.65
N GLU A 573 18.16 44.52 -12.64
CA GLU A 573 17.66 44.46 -11.27
C GLU A 573 16.20 44.94 -11.15
N ALA A 574 15.56 44.42 -10.09
CA ALA A 574 14.60 45.06 -9.20
C ALA A 574 13.44 45.89 -9.78
N SER A 575 12.21 45.41 -9.56
CA SER A 575 11.09 46.28 -9.18
C SER A 575 10.06 45.48 -8.39
N GLN A 576 9.81 45.92 -7.15
CA GLN A 576 8.72 45.49 -6.29
C GLN A 576 7.37 45.92 -6.88
N PRO A 577 6.30 45.14 -6.71
CA PRO A 577 4.95 45.69 -6.68
C PRO A 577 4.50 45.89 -5.23
N GLN A 578 4.12 47.13 -4.94
CA GLN A 578 3.53 47.59 -3.69
C GLN A 578 2.24 46.84 -3.36
N ALA A 579 2.11 46.48 -2.09
CA ALA A 579 0.89 45.97 -1.49
C ALA A 579 -0.16 47.07 -1.38
N ASN A 580 -1.33 46.87 -2.00
CA ASN A 580 -2.53 47.64 -1.70
C ASN A 580 -3.30 46.94 -0.57
N ASN A 581 -3.24 47.58 0.60
CA ASN A 581 -4.10 47.31 1.74
C ASN A 581 -5.57 47.53 1.38
N THR A 582 -6.38 46.48 1.48
CA THR A 582 -7.82 46.65 1.71
C THR A 582 -8.21 45.76 2.90
N GLU A 583 -8.48 46.43 4.01
CA GLU A 583 -8.87 45.85 5.29
C GLU A 583 -10.22 45.13 5.16
N SER A 584 -10.26 43.86 5.53
CA SER A 584 -11.50 43.21 5.97
C SER A 584 -11.24 42.35 7.22
N LYS A 585 -12.06 42.66 8.22
CA LYS A 585 -12.00 42.29 9.65
C LYS A 585 -11.93 40.78 9.88
N LYS A 586 -10.91 40.33 10.64
CA LYS A 586 -10.90 39.03 11.34
C LYS A 586 -11.72 39.14 12.64
N PRO A 587 -12.54 38.13 13.02
CA PRO A 587 -13.19 38.09 14.32
C PRO A 587 -12.12 37.89 15.41
N GLY A 588 -12.27 38.66 16.50
CA GLY A 588 -11.29 38.79 17.55
C GLY A 588 -11.00 37.50 18.31
N LYS A 589 -9.72 37.35 18.66
CA LYS A 589 -9.24 36.56 19.80
C LYS A 589 -10.09 36.87 21.02
N GLN A 590 -10.93 35.92 21.43
CA GLN A 590 -11.51 35.97 22.76
C GLN A 590 -10.40 35.73 23.77
N SER A 591 -10.30 36.71 24.66
CA SER A 591 -9.44 36.77 25.82
C SER A 591 -9.67 35.57 26.73
N LYS A 592 -8.56 34.99 27.21
CA LYS A 592 -8.56 34.12 28.39
C LYS A 592 -9.35 34.79 29.52
N PRO A 593 -10.33 34.12 30.16
CA PRO A 593 -10.92 34.65 31.37
C PRO A 593 -9.84 34.66 32.45
N ARG A 594 -9.58 35.85 33.00
CA ARG A 594 -8.88 36.04 34.27
C ARG A 594 -9.53 35.11 35.31
N GLY A 595 -8.70 34.39 36.07
CA GLY A 595 -9.12 33.45 37.10
C GLY A 595 -10.23 34.03 37.98
N LYS A 596 -11.43 33.48 37.85
CA LYS A 596 -12.47 33.64 38.86
C LYS A 596 -12.03 32.84 40.09
N SER A 597 -12.06 33.53 41.22
CA SER A 597 -11.64 33.11 42.55
C SER A 597 -11.95 31.64 42.90
N ARG A 598 -10.92 30.89 43.28
CA ARG A 598 -10.98 29.60 44.04
C ARG A 598 -11.61 29.73 45.45
N GLY A 599 -12.19 30.88 45.80
CA GLY A 599 -12.65 31.20 47.17
C GLY A 599 -14.08 30.76 47.52
N GLY A 600 -14.85 30.25 46.56
CA GLY A 600 -16.24 29.83 46.79
C GLY A 600 -16.41 28.35 47.16
N VAL A 601 -15.59 27.48 46.58
CA VAL A 601 -15.72 26.01 46.73
C VAL A 601 -15.11 25.52 48.06
N THR A 602 -14.05 26.20 48.52
CA THR A 602 -13.36 25.98 49.81
C THR A 602 -14.19 26.22 51.06
N LYS A 603 -15.41 26.77 50.96
CA LYS A 603 -16.33 27.00 52.09
C LYS A 603 -17.46 25.97 52.23
N LEU A 604 -17.60 25.04 51.29
CA LEU A 604 -18.64 24.00 51.37
C LEU A 604 -18.23 22.90 52.36
N SER A 605 -19.18 22.44 53.19
CA SER A 605 -18.98 21.22 53.98
C SER A 605 -18.89 20.00 53.05
N GLN A 606 -18.22 18.93 53.46
CA GLN A 606 -18.06 17.72 52.63
C GLN A 606 -19.41 17.17 52.15
N LYS A 607 -20.41 17.15 53.03
CA LYS A 607 -21.77 16.72 52.70
C LYS A 607 -22.46 17.65 51.68
N ALA A 608 -22.26 18.97 51.79
CA ALA A 608 -22.82 19.94 50.85
C ALA A 608 -22.10 19.93 49.49
N LEU A 609 -20.81 19.55 49.46
CA LEU A 609 -20.06 19.35 48.23
C LEU A 609 -20.58 18.11 47.47
N GLU A 610 -20.78 17.00 48.19
CA GLU A 610 -21.33 15.75 47.65
C GLU A 610 -22.76 15.92 47.12
N GLU A 611 -23.66 16.54 47.91
CA GLU A 611 -25.03 16.84 47.45
C GLU A 611 -25.04 17.73 46.20
N LYS A 612 -24.12 18.70 46.11
CA LYS A 612 -24.05 19.58 44.94
C LYS A 612 -23.53 18.86 43.69
N ILE A 613 -22.53 17.99 43.84
CA ILE A 613 -22.05 17.13 42.75
C ILE A 613 -23.18 16.22 42.26
N GLU A 614 -23.86 15.53 43.19
CA GLU A 614 -24.96 14.61 42.85
C GLU A 614 -26.10 15.33 42.10
N THR A 615 -26.47 16.55 42.51
CA THR A 615 -27.49 17.33 41.79
C THR A 615 -27.07 17.74 40.37
N LEU A 616 -25.80 18.10 40.18
CA LEU A 616 -25.28 18.47 38.85
C LEU A 616 -25.15 17.25 37.94
N GLU A 617 -24.66 16.13 38.46
CA GLU A 617 -24.58 14.85 37.74
C GLU A 617 -25.96 14.36 37.32
N THR A 618 -26.95 14.43 38.22
CA THR A 618 -28.34 14.06 37.91
C THR A 618 -28.88 14.93 36.78
N ARG A 619 -28.63 16.24 36.83
CA ARG A 619 -29.11 17.17 35.79
C ARG A 619 -28.40 16.98 34.46
N ILE A 620 -27.11 16.65 34.45
CA ILE A 620 -26.37 16.31 33.22
C ILE A 620 -26.93 15.02 32.63
N ALA A 621 -27.22 14.00 33.44
CA ALA A 621 -27.81 12.76 32.97
C ALA A 621 -29.20 12.96 32.32
N GLU A 622 -30.03 13.86 32.88
CA GLU A 622 -31.31 14.24 32.27
C GLU A 622 -31.14 14.93 30.91
N LEU A 623 -30.13 15.80 30.77
CA LEU A 623 -29.83 16.48 29.50
C LEU A 623 -29.22 15.52 28.46
N ASP A 624 -28.37 14.59 28.89
CA ASP A 624 -27.81 13.55 28.01
C ASP A 624 -28.92 12.59 27.53
N GLN A 625 -29.94 12.32 28.35
CA GLN A 625 -31.13 11.57 27.91
C GLN A 625 -31.97 12.35 26.88
N GLN A 626 -32.05 13.68 26.99
CA GLN A 626 -32.70 14.52 25.97
C GLN A 626 -31.90 14.55 24.67
N LEU A 627 -30.56 14.60 24.75
CA LEU A 627 -29.68 14.51 23.58
C LEU A 627 -29.72 13.14 22.89
N ALA A 628 -30.19 12.10 23.58
CA ALA A 628 -30.40 10.77 22.98
C ALA A 628 -31.71 10.66 22.17
N ASP A 629 -32.61 11.64 22.26
CA ASP A 629 -33.87 11.67 21.50
C ASP A 629 -33.62 12.12 20.05
N PRO A 630 -33.87 11.26 19.03
CA PRO A 630 -33.69 11.61 17.62
C PRO A 630 -34.54 12.79 17.15
N ASP A 631 -35.68 13.05 17.81
CA ASP A 631 -36.57 14.15 17.44
C ASP A 631 -35.99 15.53 17.80
N LEU A 632 -35.05 15.59 18.77
CA LEU A 632 -34.38 16.84 19.16
C LEU A 632 -33.46 17.39 18.06
N TYR A 633 -32.91 16.52 17.21
CA TYR A 633 -32.03 16.91 16.10
C TYR A 633 -32.77 17.54 14.91
N ARG A 634 -34.11 17.55 14.93
CA ARG A 634 -34.93 18.23 13.92
C ARG A 634 -35.06 19.74 14.17
N ASP A 635 -34.83 20.20 15.40
CA ASP A 635 -34.83 21.61 15.78
C ASP A 635 -33.42 22.04 16.26
N ALA A 636 -32.68 22.68 15.35
CA ALA A 636 -31.32 23.14 15.61
C ALA A 636 -31.22 24.14 16.80
N SER A 637 -32.27 24.92 17.06
CA SER A 637 -32.31 25.85 18.20
C SER A 637 -32.52 25.11 19.52
N ALA A 638 -33.36 24.07 19.52
CA ALA A 638 -33.58 23.24 20.70
C ALA A 638 -32.34 22.42 21.04
N PHE A 639 -31.69 21.81 20.04
CA PHE A 639 -30.43 21.09 20.21
C PHE A 639 -29.33 21.98 20.78
N SER A 640 -29.10 23.17 20.20
CA SER A 640 -28.06 24.09 20.68
C SER A 640 -28.28 24.47 22.13
N LYS A 641 -29.53 24.69 22.55
CA LYS A 641 -29.86 25.06 23.93
C LYS A 641 -29.56 23.94 24.93
N VAL A 642 -29.98 22.71 24.62
CA VAL A 642 -29.73 21.53 25.47
C VAL A 642 -28.22 21.24 25.53
N HIS A 643 -27.53 21.35 24.40
CA HIS A 643 -26.08 21.17 24.32
C HIS A 643 -25.31 22.23 25.14
N ASP A 644 -25.66 23.51 25.00
CA ASP A 644 -25.02 24.60 25.73
C ASP A 644 -25.25 24.51 27.24
N ASP A 645 -26.46 24.15 27.67
CA ASP A 645 -26.77 23.99 29.09
C ASP A 645 -26.04 22.77 29.68
N ARG A 646 -25.89 21.68 28.92
CA ARG A 646 -25.08 20.53 29.31
C ARG A 646 -23.60 20.88 29.44
N MET A 647 -23.06 21.68 28.51
CA MET A 647 -21.67 22.16 28.57
C MET A 647 -21.41 23.10 29.75
N LYS A 648 -22.36 23.98 30.10
CA LYS A 648 -22.26 24.85 31.28
C LYS A 648 -22.20 24.04 32.57
N LEU A 649 -23.11 23.08 32.75
CA LEU A 649 -23.15 22.25 33.95
C LEU A 649 -21.89 21.39 34.08
N ALA A 650 -21.36 20.85 32.97
CA ALA A 650 -20.09 20.12 32.98
C ALA A 650 -18.90 21.01 33.41
N THR A 651 -18.89 22.28 32.98
CA THR A 651 -17.86 23.25 33.38
C THR A 651 -17.98 23.66 34.86
N GLU A 652 -19.19 23.65 35.42
CA GLU A 652 -19.44 23.91 36.84
C GLU A 652 -19.09 22.72 37.74
N LEU A 653 -19.20 21.49 37.21
CA LEU A 653 -18.89 20.25 37.93
C LEU A 653 -17.38 20.02 38.12
N GLU A 654 -16.58 20.31 37.09
CA GLU A 654 -15.13 20.08 37.06
C GLU A 654 -14.36 20.61 38.30
N PRO A 655 -14.54 21.88 38.75
CA PRO A 655 -13.85 22.36 39.95
C PRO A 655 -14.37 21.76 41.26
N LEU A 656 -15.62 21.27 41.30
CA LEU A 656 -16.20 20.63 42.50
C LEU A 656 -15.65 19.22 42.67
N GLU A 657 -15.53 18.46 41.58
CA GLU A 657 -14.92 17.12 41.57
C GLU A 657 -13.43 17.17 41.93
N ALA A 658 -12.71 18.14 41.39
CA ALA A 658 -11.30 18.35 41.71
C ALA A 658 -11.09 18.63 43.22
N GLU A 659 -11.96 19.45 43.82
CA GLU A 659 -11.87 19.75 45.25
C GLU A 659 -12.36 18.60 46.14
N TRP A 660 -13.33 17.80 45.69
CA TRP A 660 -13.73 16.57 46.38
C TRP A 660 -12.60 15.54 46.39
N MET A 661 -11.90 15.38 45.25
CA MET A 661 -10.73 14.51 45.12
C MET A 661 -9.59 14.93 46.04
N GLU A 662 -9.24 16.22 46.08
CA GLU A 662 -8.17 16.74 46.94
C GLU A 662 -8.48 16.53 48.43
N ARG A 663 -9.76 16.70 48.84
CA ARG A 663 -10.20 16.43 50.22
C ARG A 663 -10.19 14.94 50.55
N ALA A 664 -10.61 14.08 49.62
CA ALA A 664 -10.60 12.63 49.81
C ALA A 664 -9.17 12.09 50.01
N GLU A 665 -8.18 12.65 49.31
CA GLU A 665 -6.76 12.32 49.48
C GLU A 665 -6.19 12.82 50.82
N SER A 666 -6.66 13.95 51.34
CA SER A 666 -6.20 14.50 52.63
C SER A 666 -6.74 13.79 53.88
N THR A 667 -7.82 13.00 53.73
CA THR A 667 -8.45 12.21 54.80
C THR A 667 -8.08 10.72 54.80
N ALA A 668 -7.23 10.30 53.86
CA ALA A 668 -6.62 8.96 53.80
C ALA A 668 -5.26 8.96 54.52
#